data_AF-A0A1B6HPB6-F1
#
_entry.id   AF-A0A1B6HPB6-F1
#
_cell.length_a   1.000
_cell.length_b   1.000
_cell.length_c   1.000
_cell.angle_alpha   90.00
_cell.angle_beta   90.00
_cell.angle_gamma   90.00
#
_symmetry.space_group_name_H-M   'P 1'
#
loop_
_entity.id
_entity.type
_entity.pdbx_description
1 polymer ?
#
loop_
_entity_poly.entity_id
_entity_poly.type
_entity_poly.pdbx_seq_one_letter_code
_entity_poly.pdbx_strand_id
1 'polypeptide(L)'
;FGLCDLWRQGTSVTMSPHRNLCVVSDSLGRVTLIDNSTGLALRMWKGYRDAQCGWLTAEEEQSKGRKRLALFLVIYAPKKGIVEVWAMQQGPRIATFTASKNGRLFYIGHGLLGVSSVGNRNPNRSATPCVFVDECGVLTEISIPFHCALSDKNSKRARDIHLVRKLRQLLKTGDGEQTADSVTTLCRELQTHTVRAQALDLLTSSRRVAANTLLEVVEGFLHTLECVDDENVDTGKKSLMQRCVKLQKLLIFFMFCSGLQQKPPDYDTVMTADSNSDLDNLSELLRLSKDETLRLVQPPEDGMERVRVKFQEGLEGLPSYLAGFQTNATSDDTIHLVDTSVNQNLTHISEVVCGGVQGNVADWTNAAAESGIDSLALLQLSLISWLSRRSLPSLADTLTFSQLVTSVCNIAGNRVQEPAWWGEVRSMLRDSVSPHLAVVAAAVCKAVALTLEETAMMTASAGTDDSETKSSDWEKVTQESCTWSLLISQLEDVALISSVLRHKPVCSKTPTLYCLPYDPPELSLQNVCSKGRGCVSELVARWVASGGLEPTLLLETSRVSSCSPESERSGSAGVGVVEGQTLSAECGEEARPTSDDQVRTLDRLSVLRRQFPYSLADSVLLANITWEYILVWSKQVDQLQTLQAAITCLRVVPSPHLKHGVCSLMWTMHLRARFESTIRLINKVGKV
;
A
#
# COMPACT_ATOMS: atom_id res chain seq x y z
N PHE A 1 -0.75 11.12 -73.53
CA PHE A 1 -1.35 9.91 -72.93
C PHE A 1 -2.80 10.22 -72.62
N GLY A 2 -3.72 9.92 -73.54
CA GLY A 2 -5.15 10.08 -73.31
C GLY A 2 -5.82 8.71 -73.29
N LEU A 3 -6.87 8.55 -72.48
CA LEU A 3 -7.79 7.41 -72.52
C LEU A 3 -8.65 7.46 -73.80
N CYS A 4 -8.03 7.40 -74.98
CA CYS A 4 -8.76 7.40 -76.24
C CYS A 4 -9.22 5.97 -76.54
N ASP A 5 -10.46 5.64 -76.14
CA ASP A 5 -11.17 4.44 -76.54
C ASP A 5 -12.42 4.86 -77.33
N LEU A 6 -12.28 4.89 -78.67
CA LEU A 6 -13.28 5.41 -79.61
C LEU A 6 -14.67 4.78 -79.47
N TRP A 7 -14.75 3.56 -78.93
CA TRP A 7 -15.98 2.80 -78.80
C TRP A 7 -16.63 2.92 -77.41
N ARG A 8 -15.99 3.62 -76.48
CA ARG A 8 -16.44 3.73 -75.10
C ARG A 8 -16.81 5.16 -74.75
N GLN A 9 -18.01 5.30 -74.20
CA GLN A 9 -18.50 6.57 -73.68
C GLN A 9 -18.49 6.48 -72.15
N GLY A 10 -17.90 7.48 -71.49
CA GLY A 10 -18.03 7.65 -70.05
C GLY A 10 -19.47 8.04 -69.71
N THR A 11 -20.14 7.26 -68.87
CA THR A 11 -21.55 7.47 -68.50
C THR A 11 -21.71 8.29 -67.23
N SER A 12 -20.77 8.16 -66.29
CA SER A 12 -20.74 8.99 -65.08
C SER A 12 -19.33 9.21 -64.58
N VAL A 13 -19.14 10.35 -63.89
CA VAL A 13 -17.88 10.75 -63.27
C VAL A 13 -18.15 11.12 -61.81
N THR A 14 -17.44 10.46 -60.88
CA THR A 14 -17.53 10.75 -59.43
C THR A 14 -16.19 11.25 -58.90
N MET A 15 -16.17 12.48 -58.42
CA MET A 15 -14.99 13.13 -57.83
C MET A 15 -14.72 12.68 -56.40
N SER A 16 -13.44 12.50 -56.04
CA SER A 16 -13.07 12.28 -54.64
C SER A 16 -13.23 13.55 -53.80
N PRO A 17 -13.34 13.46 -52.46
CA PRO A 17 -13.54 14.62 -51.58
C PRO A 17 -12.45 15.69 -51.71
N HIS A 18 -11.22 15.28 -52.02
CA HIS A 18 -10.07 16.18 -52.22
C HIS A 18 -9.84 16.58 -53.68
N ARG A 19 -10.70 16.10 -54.60
CA ARG A 19 -10.67 16.39 -56.05
C ARG A 19 -9.39 15.99 -56.80
N ASN A 20 -8.42 15.36 -56.14
CA ASN A 20 -7.21 14.85 -56.78
C ASN A 20 -7.46 13.60 -57.64
N LEU A 21 -8.54 12.86 -57.35
CA LEU A 21 -8.89 11.63 -58.04
C LEU A 21 -10.33 11.70 -58.53
N CYS A 22 -10.63 11.08 -59.66
CA CYS A 22 -11.99 10.80 -60.08
C CYS A 22 -12.13 9.36 -60.53
N VAL A 23 -13.37 8.87 -60.52
CA VAL A 23 -13.71 7.58 -61.07
C VAL A 23 -14.72 7.78 -62.18
N VAL A 24 -14.45 7.16 -63.32
CA VAL A 24 -15.29 7.19 -64.52
C VAL A 24 -15.84 5.80 -64.76
N SER A 25 -17.16 5.67 -64.82
CA SER A 25 -17.81 4.46 -65.31
C SER A 25 -18.09 4.59 -66.82
N ASP A 26 -17.91 3.51 -67.57
CA ASP A 26 -18.12 3.48 -69.01
C ASP A 26 -19.40 2.74 -69.42
N SER A 27 -19.79 2.89 -70.69
CA SER A 27 -20.96 2.23 -71.30
C SER A 27 -20.82 0.71 -71.45
N LEU A 28 -19.63 0.14 -71.26
CA LEU A 28 -19.32 -1.28 -71.47
C LEU A 28 -18.93 -2.01 -70.17
N GLY A 29 -19.24 -1.43 -69.01
CA GLY A 29 -19.07 -2.03 -67.69
C GLY A 29 -17.65 -2.05 -67.15
N ARG A 30 -16.89 -0.98 -67.35
CA ARG A 30 -15.65 -0.71 -66.63
C ARG A 30 -15.81 0.50 -65.74
N VAL A 31 -15.09 0.46 -64.62
CA VAL A 31 -14.89 1.59 -63.73
C VAL A 31 -13.40 1.90 -63.78
N THR A 32 -13.03 3.15 -64.06
CA THR A 32 -11.63 3.57 -64.24
C THR A 32 -11.31 4.68 -63.24
N LEU A 33 -10.29 4.46 -62.43
CA LEU A 33 -9.72 5.47 -61.54
C LEU A 33 -8.71 6.32 -62.30
N ILE A 34 -8.88 7.63 -62.21
CA ILE A 34 -8.04 8.62 -62.90
C ILE A 34 -7.46 9.58 -61.87
N ASP A 35 -6.18 9.89 -62.02
CA ASP A 35 -5.53 11.01 -61.35
C ASP A 35 -5.82 12.29 -62.14
N ASN A 36 -6.48 13.25 -61.50
CA ASN A 36 -6.91 14.48 -62.16
C ASN A 36 -5.76 15.46 -62.40
N SER A 37 -4.65 15.32 -61.67
CA SER A 37 -3.48 16.19 -61.84
C SER A 37 -2.64 15.79 -63.06
N THR A 38 -2.47 14.48 -63.28
CA THR A 38 -1.65 13.92 -64.35
C THR A 38 -2.48 13.47 -65.56
N GLY A 39 -3.79 13.29 -65.41
CA GLY A 39 -4.67 12.73 -66.43
C GLY A 39 -4.46 11.23 -66.68
N LEU A 40 -3.71 10.54 -65.81
CA LEU A 40 -3.37 9.13 -65.97
C LEU A 40 -4.43 8.21 -65.34
N ALA A 41 -4.73 7.11 -66.02
CA ALA A 41 -5.54 6.04 -65.46
C ALA A 41 -4.69 5.20 -64.49
N LEU A 42 -5.02 5.24 -63.21
CA LEU A 42 -4.29 4.53 -62.15
C LEU A 42 -4.72 3.07 -62.03
N ARG A 43 -6.02 2.79 -62.20
CA ARG A 43 -6.60 1.45 -62.01
C ARG A 43 -7.91 1.29 -62.75
N MET A 44 -8.24 0.06 -63.14
CA MET A 44 -9.48 -0.27 -63.84
C MET A 44 -10.13 -1.55 -63.28
N TRP A 45 -11.43 -1.50 -63.04
CA TRP A 45 -12.26 -2.64 -62.66
C TRP A 45 -13.16 -3.04 -63.82
N LYS A 46 -13.17 -4.33 -64.18
CA LYS A 46 -13.92 -4.87 -65.33
C LYS A 46 -15.15 -5.65 -64.86
N GLY A 47 -16.24 -5.59 -65.63
CA GLY A 47 -17.47 -6.35 -65.35
C GLY A 47 -18.44 -5.64 -64.38
N TYR A 48 -18.35 -4.32 -64.28
CA TYR A 48 -19.18 -3.45 -63.44
C TYR A 48 -20.14 -2.66 -64.33
N ARG A 49 -21.06 -3.36 -65.00
CA ARG A 49 -22.09 -2.74 -65.85
C ARG A 49 -23.06 -1.93 -65.00
N ASP A 50 -23.36 -0.72 -65.46
CA ASP A 50 -24.28 0.23 -64.81
C ASP A 50 -23.87 0.58 -63.37
N ALA A 51 -22.56 0.55 -63.08
CA ALA A 51 -22.06 0.74 -61.73
C ALA A 51 -22.18 2.18 -61.25
N GLN A 52 -22.51 2.32 -59.97
CA GLN A 52 -22.58 3.61 -59.28
C GLN A 52 -21.42 3.69 -58.29
N CYS A 53 -20.73 4.84 -58.26
CA CYS A 53 -19.51 5.00 -57.49
C CYS A 53 -19.65 6.11 -56.45
N GLY A 54 -19.04 5.91 -55.29
CA GLY A 54 -18.97 6.89 -54.19
C GLY A 54 -17.65 6.79 -53.44
N TRP A 55 -17.37 7.76 -52.57
CA TRP A 55 -16.13 7.85 -51.81
C TRP A 55 -16.38 7.91 -50.31
N LEU A 56 -15.57 7.18 -49.54
CA LEU A 56 -15.58 7.23 -48.07
C LEU A 56 -14.23 7.69 -47.55
N THR A 57 -14.24 8.45 -46.46
CA THR A 57 -13.04 8.85 -45.72
C THR A 57 -13.12 8.38 -44.29
N ALA A 58 -12.06 7.74 -43.79
CA ALA A 58 -11.93 7.39 -42.38
C ALA A 58 -10.77 8.19 -41.76
N GLU A 59 -10.98 8.76 -40.57
CA GLU A 59 -9.94 9.48 -39.84
C GLU A 59 -9.24 8.55 -38.83
N GLU A 60 -7.93 8.75 -38.67
CA GLU A 60 -7.17 8.14 -37.58
C GLU A 60 -7.43 8.91 -36.26
N GLU A 61 -8.13 8.29 -35.31
CA GLU A 61 -8.54 8.94 -34.05
C GLU A 61 -7.39 9.20 -33.06
N GLN A 62 -6.21 8.58 -33.23
CA GLN A 62 -5.11 8.62 -32.25
C GLN A 62 -3.77 9.05 -32.85
N SER A 63 -3.68 10.29 -33.33
CA SER A 63 -2.37 10.94 -33.50
C SER A 63 -2.33 12.24 -32.73
N LYS A 64 -1.32 12.41 -31.85
CA LYS A 64 -0.95 13.71 -31.24
C LYS A 64 -0.30 14.66 -32.30
N GLY A 65 -0.52 14.41 -33.58
CA GLY A 65 0.07 15.08 -34.74
C GLY A 65 -0.96 15.27 -35.87
N ARG A 66 -0.50 15.37 -37.13
CA ARG A 66 -1.38 15.56 -38.29
C ARG A 66 -2.24 14.31 -38.51
N LYS A 67 -3.56 14.44 -38.32
CA LYS A 67 -4.54 13.38 -38.54
C LYS A 67 -4.39 12.75 -39.92
N ARG A 68 -4.14 11.44 -39.98
CA ARG A 68 -4.11 10.69 -41.24
C ARG A 68 -5.53 10.36 -41.67
N LEU A 69 -5.77 10.45 -42.97
CA LEU A 69 -7.05 10.16 -43.59
C LEU A 69 -6.87 8.99 -44.55
N ALA A 70 -7.67 7.95 -44.39
CA ALA A 70 -7.78 6.88 -45.35
C ALA A 70 -8.93 7.19 -46.33
N LEU A 71 -8.70 6.93 -47.61
CA LEU A 71 -9.69 7.09 -48.67
C LEU A 71 -10.09 5.73 -49.23
N PHE A 72 -11.38 5.51 -49.41
CA PHE A 72 -11.95 4.29 -49.95
C PHE A 72 -12.90 4.60 -51.11
N LEU A 73 -12.93 3.69 -52.09
CA LEU A 73 -13.87 3.73 -53.22
C LEU A 73 -14.97 2.69 -53.01
N VAL A 74 -16.22 3.16 -53.04
CA VAL A 74 -17.43 2.32 -52.98
C VAL A 74 -17.96 2.15 -54.39
N ILE A 75 -18.16 0.91 -54.83
CA ILE A 75 -18.71 0.57 -56.15
C ILE A 75 -19.95 -0.30 -55.94
N TYR A 76 -21.12 0.23 -56.27
CA TYR A 76 -22.35 -0.54 -56.37
C TYR A 76 -22.48 -1.11 -57.79
N ALA A 77 -22.69 -2.42 -57.90
CA ALA A 77 -22.85 -3.13 -59.16
C ALA A 77 -24.27 -3.75 -59.25
N PRO A 78 -25.25 -3.06 -59.86
CA PRO A 78 -26.65 -3.47 -59.84
C PRO A 78 -26.88 -4.89 -60.39
N LYS A 79 -26.24 -5.24 -61.52
CA LYS A 79 -26.40 -6.57 -62.14
C LYS A 79 -25.90 -7.71 -61.26
N LYS A 80 -24.91 -7.42 -60.41
CA LYS A 80 -24.35 -8.39 -59.45
C LYS A 80 -25.09 -8.37 -58.11
N GLY A 81 -25.86 -7.32 -57.81
CA GLY A 81 -26.52 -7.16 -56.52
C GLY A 81 -25.52 -7.04 -55.38
N ILE A 82 -24.41 -6.31 -55.57
CA ILE A 82 -23.37 -6.15 -54.55
C ILE A 82 -22.87 -4.70 -54.48
N VAL A 83 -22.46 -4.30 -53.28
CA VAL A 83 -21.67 -3.10 -53.03
C VAL A 83 -20.28 -3.54 -52.58
N GLU A 84 -19.26 -3.14 -53.32
CA GLU A 84 -17.87 -3.43 -52.96
C GLU A 84 -17.16 -2.18 -52.49
N VAL A 85 -16.26 -2.35 -51.52
CA VAL A 85 -15.41 -1.26 -51.04
C VAL A 85 -13.94 -1.59 -51.18
N TRP A 86 -13.20 -0.65 -51.75
CA TRP A 86 -11.82 -0.82 -52.18
C TRP A 86 -10.90 0.18 -51.48
N ALA A 87 -9.75 -0.31 -51.01
CA ALA A 87 -8.65 0.55 -50.57
C ALA A 87 -7.99 1.25 -51.77
N MET A 88 -7.79 2.56 -51.66
CA MET A 88 -7.09 3.37 -52.68
C MET A 88 -5.56 3.30 -52.50
N GLN A 89 -4.67 3.63 -53.45
CA GLN A 89 -4.76 3.76 -54.92
C GLN A 89 -4.48 2.41 -55.63
N GLN A 90 -3.81 1.47 -54.95
CA GLN A 90 -3.51 0.10 -55.41
C GLN A 90 -3.92 -0.97 -54.36
N GLY A 91 -4.75 -0.61 -53.38
CA GLY A 91 -5.10 -1.50 -52.28
C GLY A 91 -6.08 -2.63 -52.64
N PRO A 92 -6.20 -3.67 -51.80
CA PRO A 92 -7.11 -4.78 -52.04
C PRO A 92 -8.58 -4.37 -51.88
N ARG A 93 -9.48 -5.28 -52.25
CA ARG A 93 -10.91 -5.19 -51.89
C ARG A 93 -11.04 -5.43 -50.39
N ILE A 94 -11.68 -4.50 -49.69
CA ILE A 94 -11.82 -4.52 -48.22
C ILE A 94 -13.07 -5.29 -47.82
N ALA A 95 -14.19 -5.01 -48.50
CA ALA A 95 -15.48 -5.57 -48.15
C ALA A 95 -16.36 -5.73 -49.39
N THR A 96 -17.28 -6.69 -49.31
CA THR A 96 -18.37 -6.89 -50.26
C THR A 96 -19.66 -7.08 -49.46
N PHE A 97 -20.66 -6.27 -49.74
CA PHE A 97 -21.99 -6.35 -49.16
C PHE A 97 -22.97 -6.81 -50.22
N THR A 98 -23.88 -7.72 -49.87
CA THR A 98 -25.03 -8.06 -50.71
C THR A 98 -26.02 -6.89 -50.71
N ALA A 99 -26.51 -6.50 -51.88
CA ALA A 99 -27.39 -5.36 -52.06
C ALA A 99 -28.51 -5.67 -53.06
N SER A 100 -29.63 -4.97 -52.93
CA SER A 100 -30.75 -5.14 -53.88
C SER A 100 -30.33 -4.81 -55.31
N LYS A 101 -30.93 -5.45 -56.32
CA LYS A 101 -30.59 -5.22 -57.73
C LYS A 101 -31.19 -3.92 -58.29
N ASN A 102 -32.32 -3.46 -57.75
CA ASN A 102 -32.96 -2.20 -58.14
C ASN A 102 -32.79 -1.09 -57.10
N GLY A 103 -31.72 -1.13 -56.30
CA GLY A 103 -31.37 -0.08 -55.35
C GLY A 103 -30.56 1.07 -55.98
N ARG A 104 -30.19 2.06 -55.16
CA ARG A 104 -29.40 3.23 -55.59
C ARG A 104 -28.38 3.65 -54.54
N LEU A 105 -27.13 3.85 -54.97
CA LEU A 105 -26.05 4.41 -54.17
C LEU A 105 -26.03 5.94 -54.33
N PHE A 106 -26.11 6.64 -53.21
CA PHE A 106 -25.97 8.09 -53.14
C PHE A 106 -24.62 8.46 -52.55
N TYR A 107 -23.85 9.24 -53.30
CA TYR A 107 -22.61 9.84 -52.84
C TYR A 107 -22.81 11.33 -52.56
N ILE A 108 -22.60 11.73 -51.31
CA ILE A 108 -22.74 13.10 -50.83
C ILE A 108 -21.34 13.64 -50.56
N GLY A 109 -20.74 14.23 -51.60
CA GLY A 109 -19.38 14.79 -51.55
C GLY A 109 -19.27 16.20 -50.97
N HIS A 110 -20.37 16.78 -50.47
CA HIS A 110 -20.45 18.15 -49.98
C HIS A 110 -21.07 18.22 -48.58
N GLY A 111 -20.67 19.21 -47.79
CA GLY A 111 -21.31 19.49 -46.51
C GLY A 111 -22.68 20.16 -46.67
N LEU A 112 -23.46 20.18 -45.59
CA LEU A 112 -24.74 20.89 -45.55
C LEU A 112 -24.54 22.39 -45.79
N LEU A 113 -25.25 22.93 -46.78
CA LEU A 113 -25.29 24.37 -47.05
C LEU A 113 -26.28 25.05 -46.09
N GLY A 114 -25.89 26.16 -45.47
CA GLY A 114 -26.79 27.01 -44.67
C GLY A 114 -26.91 26.70 -43.17
N VAL A 115 -26.06 25.82 -42.61
CA VAL A 115 -26.08 25.50 -41.17
C VAL A 115 -25.17 26.44 -40.39
N SER A 116 -25.71 27.13 -39.37
CA SER A 116 -24.94 27.97 -38.45
C SER A 116 -23.90 27.15 -37.68
N SER A 117 -22.67 27.65 -37.65
CA SER A 117 -21.39 27.03 -37.26
C SER A 117 -21.26 26.54 -35.81
N VAL A 118 -22.28 25.95 -35.20
CA VAL A 118 -22.18 25.42 -33.83
C VAL A 118 -21.84 23.94 -33.88
N GLY A 119 -20.54 23.65 -33.81
CA GLY A 119 -20.02 22.34 -33.41
C GLY A 119 -19.29 21.51 -34.48
N ASN A 120 -19.44 21.81 -35.77
CA ASN A 120 -18.78 21.01 -36.82
C ASN A 120 -17.45 21.64 -37.28
N ARG A 121 -16.32 21.02 -36.92
CA ARG A 121 -14.96 21.56 -37.18
C ARG A 121 -14.57 21.61 -38.67
N ASN A 122 -15.39 21.06 -39.58
CA ASN A 122 -15.19 21.12 -41.03
C ASN A 122 -16.53 21.28 -41.78
N PRO A 123 -16.97 22.51 -42.13
CA PRO A 123 -18.28 22.75 -42.75
C PRO A 123 -18.44 22.15 -44.17
N ASN A 124 -17.34 21.80 -44.84
CA ASN A 124 -17.35 21.28 -46.22
C ASN A 124 -17.37 19.74 -46.32
N ARG A 125 -17.52 19.01 -45.21
CA ARG A 125 -17.60 17.54 -45.22
C ARG A 125 -19.02 17.06 -44.93
N SER A 126 -19.49 16.09 -45.71
CA SER A 126 -20.73 15.36 -45.43
C SER A 126 -20.58 14.53 -44.16
N ALA A 127 -21.61 14.53 -43.30
CA ALA A 127 -21.70 13.63 -42.15
C ALA A 127 -21.94 12.17 -42.60
N THR A 128 -22.62 11.98 -43.73
CA THR A 128 -22.98 10.67 -44.31
C THR A 128 -22.56 10.63 -45.78
N PRO A 129 -21.28 10.36 -46.08
CA PRO A 129 -20.73 10.52 -47.43
C PRO A 129 -21.26 9.50 -48.44
N CYS A 130 -21.60 8.28 -48.04
CA CYS A 130 -22.22 7.27 -48.91
C CYS A 130 -23.39 6.58 -48.22
N VAL A 131 -24.54 6.56 -48.88
CA VAL A 131 -25.75 5.87 -48.42
C VAL A 131 -26.33 5.03 -49.55
N PHE A 132 -26.73 3.80 -49.25
CA PHE A 132 -27.42 2.93 -50.18
C PHE A 132 -28.92 2.86 -49.85
N VAL A 133 -29.77 3.02 -50.85
CA VAL A 133 -31.23 2.93 -50.74
C VAL A 133 -31.69 1.67 -51.47
N ASP A 134 -32.44 0.81 -50.78
CA ASP A 134 -33.02 -0.38 -51.38
C ASP A 134 -34.38 -0.12 -52.07
N GLU A 135 -34.97 -1.18 -52.60
CA GLU A 135 -36.26 -1.14 -53.32
C GLU A 135 -37.46 -0.85 -52.40
N CYS A 136 -37.29 -1.10 -51.10
CA CYS A 136 -38.27 -0.87 -50.07
C CYS A 136 -38.15 0.54 -49.45
N GLY A 137 -37.16 1.33 -49.87
CA GLY A 137 -36.89 2.67 -49.35
C GLY A 137 -36.06 2.68 -48.06
N VAL A 138 -35.44 1.56 -47.67
CA VAL A 138 -34.54 1.49 -46.51
C VAL A 138 -33.21 2.15 -46.85
N LEU A 139 -32.80 3.10 -46.00
CA LEU A 139 -31.52 3.79 -46.08
C LEU A 139 -30.47 3.04 -45.25
N THR A 140 -29.36 2.67 -45.89
CA THR A 140 -28.23 1.98 -45.24
C THR A 140 -26.97 2.82 -45.40
N GLU A 141 -26.40 3.24 -44.27
CA GLU A 141 -25.13 3.96 -44.24
C GLU A 141 -23.97 2.98 -44.35
N ILE A 142 -22.99 3.30 -45.20
CA ILE A 142 -21.78 2.50 -45.36
C ILE A 142 -20.64 3.20 -44.60
N SER A 143 -20.19 2.61 -43.50
CA SER A 143 -19.06 3.10 -42.71
C SER A 143 -17.91 2.10 -42.70
N ILE A 144 -16.68 2.61 -42.76
CA ILE A 144 -15.45 1.79 -42.74
C ILE A 144 -14.46 2.37 -41.74
N PRO A 145 -13.99 1.58 -40.76
CA PRO A 145 -12.95 2.00 -39.83
C PRO A 145 -11.60 2.27 -40.51
N PHE A 146 -10.83 3.23 -40.00
CA PHE A 146 -9.50 3.59 -40.54
C PHE A 146 -8.54 2.39 -40.64
N HIS A 147 -8.61 1.45 -39.70
CA HIS A 147 -7.69 0.31 -39.68
C HIS A 147 -7.84 -0.65 -40.86
N CYS A 148 -8.99 -0.65 -41.55
CA CYS A 148 -9.21 -1.43 -42.76
C CYS A 148 -8.36 -0.93 -43.95
N ALA A 149 -7.77 0.27 -43.85
CA ALA A 149 -6.82 0.78 -44.83
C ALA A 149 -5.37 0.28 -44.62
N LEU A 150 -5.07 -0.29 -43.46
CA LEU A 150 -3.72 -0.72 -43.11
C LEU A 150 -3.50 -2.17 -43.57
N SER A 151 -2.65 -2.39 -44.57
CA SER A 151 -2.34 -3.73 -45.10
C SER A 151 -1.80 -4.67 -44.00
N ASP A 152 -2.49 -5.81 -43.82
CA ASP A 152 -2.27 -7.07 -43.06
C ASP A 152 -1.39 -7.16 -41.81
N LYS A 153 -0.31 -6.38 -41.64
CA LYS A 153 0.52 -6.42 -40.42
C LYS A 153 -0.04 -5.57 -39.28
N ASN A 154 -0.71 -4.47 -39.59
CA ASN A 154 -1.31 -3.56 -38.59
C ASN A 154 -2.82 -3.75 -38.43
N SER A 155 -3.47 -4.56 -39.26
CA SER A 155 -4.92 -4.80 -39.19
C SER A 155 -5.32 -5.56 -37.93
N LYS A 156 -4.54 -6.59 -37.53
CA LYS A 156 -4.76 -7.37 -36.30
C LYS A 156 -4.62 -6.51 -35.05
N ARG A 157 -3.51 -5.77 -34.93
CA ARG A 157 -3.27 -4.87 -33.78
C ARG A 157 -4.33 -3.78 -33.68
N ALA A 158 -4.73 -3.18 -34.79
CA ALA A 158 -5.73 -2.12 -34.79
C ALA A 158 -7.15 -2.64 -34.50
N ARG A 159 -7.49 -3.86 -34.92
CA ARG A 159 -8.69 -4.58 -34.48
C ARG A 159 -8.67 -4.81 -32.96
N ASP A 160 -7.58 -5.36 -32.44
CA ASP A 160 -7.43 -5.62 -31.00
C ASP A 160 -7.54 -4.33 -30.17
N ILE A 161 -6.94 -3.22 -30.64
CA ILE A 161 -7.08 -1.91 -29.98
C ILE A 161 -8.55 -1.47 -29.92
N HIS A 162 -9.33 -1.73 -30.97
CA HIS A 162 -10.77 -1.44 -30.96
C HIS A 162 -11.51 -2.33 -29.95
N LEU A 163 -11.19 -3.63 -29.89
CA LEU A 163 -11.74 -4.56 -28.90
C LEU A 163 -11.44 -4.10 -27.47
N VAL A 164 -10.21 -3.65 -27.16
CA VAL A 164 -9.86 -3.11 -25.84
C VAL A 164 -10.61 -1.81 -25.52
N ARG A 165 -10.94 -0.98 -26.51
CA ARG A 165 -11.81 0.20 -26.29
C ARG A 165 -13.24 -0.20 -25.95
N LYS A 166 -13.78 -1.21 -26.64
CA LYS A 166 -15.09 -1.78 -26.32
C LYS A 166 -15.11 -2.39 -24.91
N LEU A 167 -14.06 -3.13 -24.55
CA LEU A 167 -13.84 -3.66 -23.20
C LEU A 167 -13.83 -2.53 -22.16
N ARG A 168 -13.10 -1.44 -22.40
CA ARG A 168 -13.07 -0.27 -21.51
C ARG A 168 -14.45 0.39 -21.36
N GLN A 169 -15.25 0.44 -22.42
CA GLN A 169 -16.60 0.98 -22.35
C GLN A 169 -17.52 0.06 -21.54
N LEU A 170 -17.45 -1.26 -21.75
CA LEU A 170 -18.21 -2.25 -20.97
C LEU A 170 -17.89 -2.16 -19.47
N LEU A 171 -16.62 -2.04 -19.10
CA LEU A 171 -16.23 -1.87 -17.68
C LEU A 171 -16.74 -0.55 -17.06
N LYS A 172 -17.14 0.44 -17.86
CA LYS A 172 -17.76 1.68 -17.38
C LYS A 172 -19.28 1.59 -17.25
N THR A 173 -19.94 0.90 -18.19
CA THR A 173 -21.41 0.96 -18.36
C THR A 173 -22.14 -0.32 -17.99
N GLY A 174 -21.45 -1.45 -17.81
CA GLY A 174 -22.08 -2.77 -17.63
C GLY A 174 -22.59 -3.05 -16.20
N ASP A 175 -23.67 -3.84 -16.13
CA ASP A 175 -24.21 -4.51 -14.93
C ASP A 175 -23.54 -5.88 -14.73
N GLY A 176 -23.23 -6.23 -13.49
CA GLY A 176 -22.21 -7.21 -13.07
C GLY A 176 -22.13 -8.54 -13.85
N GLU A 177 -23.20 -9.34 -13.90
CA GLU A 177 -23.12 -10.73 -14.40
C GLU A 177 -23.00 -10.82 -15.94
N GLN A 178 -23.80 -10.07 -16.70
CA GLN A 178 -23.71 -10.05 -18.17
C GLN A 178 -22.37 -9.46 -18.66
N THR A 179 -21.71 -8.70 -17.79
CA THR A 179 -20.41 -8.11 -18.07
C THR A 179 -19.30 -9.18 -18.04
N ALA A 180 -19.40 -10.25 -17.24
CA ALA A 180 -18.37 -11.28 -17.13
C ALA A 180 -18.19 -12.08 -18.44
N ASP A 181 -19.28 -12.63 -18.99
CA ASP A 181 -19.24 -13.39 -20.25
C ASP A 181 -18.82 -12.50 -21.44
N SER A 182 -19.27 -11.24 -21.44
CA SER A 182 -18.90 -10.27 -22.46
C SER A 182 -17.40 -9.90 -22.40
N VAL A 183 -16.81 -9.88 -21.19
CA VAL A 183 -15.38 -9.63 -20.98
C VAL A 183 -14.55 -10.82 -21.46
N THR A 184 -14.92 -12.05 -21.09
CA THR A 184 -14.16 -13.26 -21.47
C THR A 184 -14.20 -13.49 -22.98
N THR A 185 -15.36 -13.30 -23.62
CA THR A 185 -15.51 -13.41 -25.08
C THR A 185 -14.65 -12.38 -25.83
N LEU A 186 -14.69 -11.10 -25.45
CA LEU A 186 -13.87 -10.06 -26.07
C LEU A 186 -12.36 -10.29 -25.88
N CYS A 187 -11.95 -10.81 -24.73
CA CYS A 187 -10.54 -11.12 -24.49
C CYS A 187 -10.06 -12.28 -25.36
N ARG A 188 -10.87 -13.35 -25.53
CA ARG A 188 -10.54 -14.49 -26.41
C ARG A 188 -10.34 -14.08 -27.87
N GLU A 189 -11.02 -13.03 -28.34
CA GLU A 189 -10.87 -12.52 -29.71
C GLU A 189 -9.55 -11.78 -29.98
N LEU A 190 -8.82 -11.36 -28.94
CA LEU A 190 -7.56 -10.60 -29.07
C LEU A 190 -6.47 -11.49 -29.68
N GLN A 191 -5.75 -10.98 -30.68
CA GLN A 191 -4.75 -11.75 -31.43
C GLN A 191 -3.29 -11.39 -31.12
N THR A 192 -3.01 -10.13 -30.72
CA THR A 192 -1.66 -9.60 -30.55
C THR A 192 -1.21 -9.58 -29.08
N HIS A 193 0.01 -10.04 -28.80
CA HIS A 193 0.56 -10.09 -27.43
C HIS A 193 0.59 -8.72 -26.74
N THR A 194 0.98 -7.67 -27.46
CA THR A 194 1.03 -6.30 -26.92
C THR A 194 -0.33 -5.79 -26.45
N VAL A 195 -1.42 -6.16 -27.14
CA VAL A 195 -2.77 -5.70 -26.78
C VAL A 195 -3.39 -6.61 -25.71
N ARG A 196 -3.06 -7.91 -25.68
CA ARG A 196 -3.38 -8.79 -24.55
C ARG A 196 -2.79 -8.29 -23.25
N ALA A 197 -1.52 -7.85 -23.26
CA ALA A 197 -0.90 -7.22 -22.09
C ALA A 197 -1.65 -5.95 -21.66
N GLN A 198 -2.02 -5.09 -22.60
CA GLN A 198 -2.81 -3.88 -22.32
C GLN A 198 -4.22 -4.20 -21.77
N ALA A 199 -4.84 -5.30 -22.22
CA ALA A 199 -6.11 -5.77 -21.68
C ALA A 199 -5.94 -6.24 -20.24
N LEU A 200 -4.87 -6.97 -19.91
CA LEU A 200 -4.56 -7.35 -18.53
C LEU A 200 -4.38 -6.12 -17.63
N ASP A 201 -3.62 -5.11 -18.04
CA ASP A 201 -3.45 -3.87 -17.25
C ASP A 201 -4.79 -3.19 -16.91
N LEU A 202 -5.71 -3.20 -17.88
CA LEU A 202 -7.05 -2.61 -17.74
C LEU A 202 -7.93 -3.45 -16.79
N LEU A 203 -7.83 -4.78 -16.86
CA LEU A 203 -8.62 -5.69 -16.04
C LEU A 203 -8.13 -5.74 -14.59
N THR A 204 -6.82 -5.82 -14.36
CA THR A 204 -6.24 -5.85 -13.00
C THR A 204 -6.51 -4.55 -12.22
N SER A 205 -6.62 -3.43 -12.92
CA SER A 205 -6.92 -2.12 -12.32
C SER A 205 -8.42 -1.86 -12.12
N SER A 206 -9.29 -2.76 -12.57
CA SER A 206 -10.75 -2.55 -12.58
C SER A 206 -11.42 -3.10 -11.32
N ARG A 207 -12.14 -2.25 -10.59
CA ARG A 207 -12.91 -2.66 -9.39
C ARG A 207 -14.15 -3.51 -9.70
N ARG A 208 -14.58 -3.56 -10.95
CA ARG A 208 -15.81 -4.27 -11.35
C ARG A 208 -15.58 -5.70 -11.82
N VAL A 209 -14.33 -6.11 -11.94
CA VAL A 209 -13.98 -7.46 -12.42
C VAL A 209 -13.83 -8.38 -11.22
N ALA A 210 -14.59 -9.48 -11.18
CA ALA A 210 -14.46 -10.51 -10.16
C ALA A 210 -13.20 -11.36 -10.40
N ALA A 211 -12.65 -11.94 -9.32
CA ALA A 211 -11.45 -12.79 -9.39
C ALA A 211 -11.62 -13.97 -10.35
N ASN A 212 -12.79 -14.64 -10.32
CA ASN A 212 -13.12 -15.76 -11.21
C ASN A 212 -13.08 -15.35 -12.69
N THR A 213 -13.67 -14.21 -13.04
CA THR A 213 -13.69 -13.71 -14.42
C THR A 213 -12.28 -13.37 -14.91
N LEU A 214 -11.44 -12.79 -14.06
CA LEU A 214 -10.06 -12.50 -14.40
C LEU A 214 -9.23 -13.79 -14.56
N LEU A 215 -9.45 -14.78 -13.69
CA LEU A 215 -8.80 -16.08 -13.77
C LEU A 215 -9.13 -16.78 -15.10
N GLU A 216 -10.39 -16.81 -15.50
CA GLU A 216 -10.81 -17.38 -16.80
C GLU A 216 -10.15 -16.68 -18.01
N VAL A 217 -9.99 -15.36 -17.96
CA VAL A 217 -9.28 -14.61 -19.02
C VAL A 217 -7.79 -14.98 -19.06
N VAL A 218 -7.14 -15.07 -17.88
CA VAL A 218 -5.73 -15.42 -17.76
C VAL A 218 -5.48 -16.85 -18.25
N GLU A 219 -6.31 -17.81 -17.86
CA GLU A 219 -6.23 -19.21 -18.33
C GLU A 219 -6.50 -19.33 -19.83
N GLY A 220 -7.48 -18.57 -20.35
CA GLY A 220 -7.72 -18.48 -21.79
C GLY A 220 -6.52 -17.93 -22.56
N PHE A 221 -5.79 -16.96 -22.00
CA PHE A 221 -4.55 -16.47 -22.59
C PHE A 221 -3.43 -17.50 -22.52
N LEU A 222 -3.25 -18.20 -21.39
CA LEU A 222 -2.23 -19.26 -21.26
C LEU A 222 -2.45 -20.37 -22.29
N HIS A 223 -3.66 -20.92 -22.38
CA HIS A 223 -3.99 -21.95 -23.38
C HIS A 223 -3.74 -21.47 -24.81
N THR A 224 -4.08 -20.21 -25.12
CA THR A 224 -3.82 -19.64 -26.46
C THR A 224 -2.32 -19.47 -26.73
N LEU A 225 -1.51 -19.18 -25.71
CA LEU A 225 -0.06 -19.01 -25.84
C LEU A 225 0.66 -20.36 -25.96
N GLU A 226 0.14 -21.41 -25.32
CA GLU A 226 0.65 -22.78 -25.39
C GLU A 226 0.39 -23.43 -26.76
N CYS A 227 -0.81 -23.25 -27.34
CA CYS A 227 -1.15 -23.87 -28.63
C CYS A 227 -0.47 -23.24 -29.87
N VAL A 228 0.20 -22.09 -29.73
CA VAL A 228 0.82 -21.38 -30.88
C VAL A 228 2.31 -21.73 -30.94
N ASP A 229 2.64 -22.78 -31.69
CA ASP A 229 4.01 -23.19 -32.03
C ASP A 229 4.64 -22.20 -33.04
N ASP A 230 5.16 -21.08 -32.57
CA ASP A 230 6.01 -20.20 -33.37
C ASP A 230 7.48 -20.52 -33.07
N GLU A 231 8.20 -21.05 -34.07
CA GLU A 231 9.63 -21.36 -34.03
C GLU A 231 10.53 -20.13 -33.76
N ASN A 232 9.96 -18.92 -33.83
CA ASN A 232 10.60 -17.68 -33.38
C ASN A 232 9.97 -17.24 -32.06
N VAL A 233 10.58 -17.64 -30.94
CA VAL A 233 10.10 -17.26 -29.60
C VAL A 233 10.27 -15.76 -29.40
N ASP A 234 9.22 -15.00 -29.73
CA ASP A 234 9.16 -13.56 -29.52
C ASP A 234 9.29 -13.27 -28.02
N THR A 235 10.21 -12.36 -27.66
CA THR A 235 10.40 -11.91 -26.27
C THR A 235 9.09 -11.40 -25.64
N GLY A 236 8.19 -10.85 -26.47
CA GLY A 236 6.83 -10.46 -26.07
C GLY A 236 5.91 -11.62 -25.70
N LYS A 237 6.08 -12.81 -26.30
CA LYS A 237 5.30 -14.02 -25.95
C LYS A 237 5.70 -14.56 -24.59
N LYS A 238 7.01 -14.70 -24.34
CA LYS A 238 7.58 -15.18 -23.07
C LYS A 238 7.19 -14.29 -21.89
N SER A 239 7.35 -12.97 -22.04
CA SER A 239 7.01 -12.00 -20.99
C SER A 239 5.52 -12.00 -20.65
N LEU A 240 4.64 -12.10 -21.66
CA LEU A 240 3.19 -12.21 -21.43
C LEU A 240 2.82 -13.53 -20.74
N MET A 241 3.44 -14.64 -21.14
CA MET A 241 3.20 -15.95 -20.54
C MET A 241 3.61 -15.98 -19.06
N GLN A 242 4.80 -15.50 -18.73
CA GLN A 242 5.26 -15.38 -17.33
C GLN A 242 4.31 -14.51 -16.50
N ARG A 243 3.87 -13.38 -17.05
CA ARG A 243 2.89 -12.50 -16.39
C ARG A 243 1.56 -13.20 -16.14
N CYS A 244 1.04 -13.96 -17.11
CA CYS A 244 -0.18 -14.73 -16.93
C CYS A 244 -0.03 -15.81 -15.85
N VAL A 245 1.09 -16.54 -15.82
CA VAL A 245 1.35 -17.55 -14.76
C VAL A 245 1.38 -16.90 -13.37
N LYS A 246 2.09 -15.78 -13.22
CA LYS A 246 2.14 -15.04 -11.94
C LYS A 246 0.76 -14.55 -11.51
N LEU A 247 -0.02 -13.99 -12.45
CA LEU A 247 -1.40 -13.55 -12.17
C LEU A 247 -2.33 -14.72 -11.81
N GLN A 248 -2.22 -15.86 -12.48
CA GLN A 248 -3.00 -17.06 -12.17
C GLN A 248 -2.76 -17.51 -10.74
N LYS A 249 -1.49 -17.65 -10.33
CA LYS A 249 -1.11 -18.03 -8.96
C LYS A 249 -1.64 -17.06 -7.90
N LEU A 250 -1.49 -15.74 -8.14
CA LEU A 250 -2.01 -14.71 -7.23
C LEU A 250 -3.54 -14.73 -7.13
N LEU A 251 -4.25 -14.98 -8.22
CA LEU A 251 -5.72 -15.04 -8.22
C LEU A 251 -6.23 -16.27 -7.46
N ILE A 252 -5.61 -17.43 -7.67
CA ILE A 252 -5.94 -18.66 -6.93
C ILE A 252 -5.71 -18.45 -5.44
N PHE A 253 -4.56 -17.88 -5.07
CA PHE A 253 -4.25 -17.61 -3.66
C PHE A 253 -5.20 -16.57 -3.04
N PHE A 254 -5.52 -15.49 -3.77
CA PHE A 254 -6.51 -14.50 -3.33
C PHE A 254 -7.89 -15.11 -3.08
N MET A 255 -8.36 -15.97 -3.99
CA MET A 255 -9.65 -16.64 -3.86
C MET A 255 -9.66 -17.61 -2.66
N PHE A 256 -8.56 -18.34 -2.45
CA PHE A 256 -8.39 -19.19 -1.28
C PHE A 256 -8.48 -18.38 0.03
N CYS A 257 -7.67 -17.32 0.16
CA CYS A 257 -7.68 -16.44 1.33
C CYS A 257 -9.05 -15.78 1.56
N SER A 258 -9.69 -15.28 0.50
CA SER A 258 -11.03 -14.69 0.59
C SER A 258 -12.08 -15.71 1.03
N GLY A 259 -11.94 -16.96 0.59
CA GLY A 259 -12.80 -18.07 1.03
C GLY A 259 -12.65 -18.39 2.52
N LEU A 260 -11.42 -18.31 3.05
CA LEU A 260 -11.18 -18.49 4.49
C LEU A 260 -11.87 -17.39 5.34
N GLN A 261 -11.87 -16.15 4.86
CA GLN A 261 -12.50 -15.02 5.57
C GLN A 261 -14.03 -15.04 5.55
N GLN A 262 -14.62 -15.65 4.53
CA GLN A 262 -16.08 -15.75 4.39
C GLN A 262 -16.68 -16.92 5.16
N LYS A 263 -15.86 -17.88 5.62
CA LYS A 263 -16.34 -18.94 6.51
C LYS A 263 -16.81 -18.27 7.81
N PRO A 264 -18.06 -18.48 8.25
CA PRO A 264 -18.49 -17.98 9.54
C PRO A 264 -17.57 -18.58 10.62
N PRO A 265 -17.25 -17.83 11.69
CA PRO A 265 -16.58 -18.42 12.84
C PRO A 265 -17.44 -19.60 13.31
N ASP A 266 -16.83 -20.78 13.49
CA ASP A 266 -17.54 -21.95 13.99
C ASP A 266 -18.11 -21.61 15.37
N TYR A 267 -19.44 -21.37 15.40
CA TYR A 267 -20.19 -21.09 16.62
C TYR A 267 -20.24 -22.28 17.60
N ASP A 268 -19.66 -23.43 17.22
CA ASP A 268 -19.51 -24.61 18.07
C ASP A 268 -18.44 -24.46 19.16
N THR A 269 -17.73 -23.33 19.21
CA THR A 269 -16.97 -22.93 20.40
C THR A 269 -17.75 -21.90 21.21
N VAL A 270 -18.77 -22.39 21.92
CA VAL A 270 -18.99 -21.86 23.28
C VAL A 270 -17.63 -21.85 23.96
N MET A 271 -17.18 -20.67 24.39
CA MET A 271 -15.87 -20.36 25.00
C MET A 271 -15.48 -21.35 26.12
N THR A 272 -15.01 -22.54 25.79
CA THR A 272 -14.50 -23.56 26.73
C THR A 272 -13.53 -24.55 26.06
N ALA A 273 -12.65 -24.09 25.17
CA ALA A 273 -11.47 -24.87 24.76
C ALA A 273 -10.22 -24.23 25.36
N ASP A 274 -9.88 -24.68 26.57
CA ASP A 274 -8.54 -24.72 27.18
C ASP A 274 -7.59 -23.53 26.94
N SER A 275 -7.89 -22.35 27.48
CA SER A 275 -6.87 -21.28 27.62
C SER A 275 -5.60 -21.73 28.37
N ASN A 276 -5.68 -22.83 29.11
CA ASN A 276 -4.52 -23.49 29.72
C ASN A 276 -3.68 -24.30 28.72
N SER A 277 -4.27 -24.99 27.73
CA SER A 277 -3.48 -25.75 26.74
C SER A 277 -2.79 -24.80 25.75
N ASP A 278 -3.48 -23.73 25.34
CA ASP A 278 -2.89 -22.68 24.52
C ASP A 278 -1.73 -21.97 25.25
N LEU A 279 -1.90 -21.70 26.54
CA LEU A 279 -0.83 -21.12 27.37
C LEU A 279 0.35 -22.07 27.51
N ASP A 280 0.09 -23.36 27.70
CA ASP A 280 1.13 -24.38 27.82
C ASP A 280 1.94 -24.50 26.52
N ASN A 281 1.24 -24.66 25.39
CA ASN A 281 1.84 -24.69 24.06
C ASN A 281 2.67 -23.44 23.75
N LEU A 282 2.16 -22.25 24.10
CA LEU A 282 2.86 -21.00 23.86
C LEU A 282 4.06 -20.81 24.78
N SER A 283 3.95 -21.22 26.06
CA SER A 283 5.05 -21.14 27.03
C SER A 283 6.20 -22.08 26.64
N GLU A 284 5.89 -23.28 26.15
CA GLU A 284 6.87 -24.21 25.62
C GLU A 284 7.54 -23.68 24.35
N LEU A 285 6.75 -23.12 23.43
CA LEU A 285 7.27 -22.54 22.19
C LEU A 285 8.21 -21.35 22.46
N LEU A 286 7.77 -20.40 23.30
CA LEU A 286 8.54 -19.20 23.64
C LEU A 286 9.70 -19.47 24.61
N ARG A 287 9.74 -20.65 25.24
CA ARG A 287 10.69 -21.02 26.30
C ARG A 287 10.66 -20.06 27.49
N LEU A 288 9.46 -19.62 27.84
CA LEU A 288 9.20 -18.70 28.96
C LEU A 288 8.35 -19.40 30.01
N SER A 289 8.38 -18.91 31.25
CA SER A 289 7.42 -19.37 32.25
C SER A 289 5.99 -18.98 31.83
N LYS A 290 5.00 -19.72 32.35
CA LYS A 290 3.58 -19.43 32.07
C LYS A 290 3.19 -17.99 32.47
N ASP A 291 3.76 -17.50 33.59
CA ASP A 291 3.53 -16.13 34.07
C ASP A 291 4.17 -15.06 33.17
N GLU A 292 5.40 -15.29 32.69
CA GLU A 292 6.06 -14.39 31.74
C GLU A 292 5.34 -14.37 30.38
N THR A 293 4.86 -15.53 29.92
CA THR A 293 4.09 -15.65 28.67
C THR A 293 2.79 -14.85 28.77
N LEU A 294 2.06 -14.97 29.87
CA LEU A 294 0.85 -14.18 30.12
C LEU A 294 1.15 -12.68 30.17
N ARG A 295 2.19 -12.25 30.89
CA ARG A 295 2.56 -10.83 30.96
C ARG A 295 2.97 -10.26 29.61
N LEU A 296 3.63 -11.07 28.78
CA LEU A 296 4.08 -10.67 27.46
C LEU A 296 2.93 -10.54 26.46
N VAL A 297 1.94 -11.44 26.48
CA VAL A 297 0.82 -11.44 25.52
C VAL A 297 -0.35 -10.58 26.00
N GLN A 298 -0.63 -10.62 27.30
CA GLN A 298 -1.75 -9.94 27.96
C GLN A 298 -1.21 -9.05 29.10
N PRO A 299 -0.59 -7.90 28.77
CA PRO A 299 -0.10 -6.99 29.79
C PRO A 299 -1.29 -6.45 30.62
N PRO A 300 -1.07 -6.14 31.91
CA PRO A 300 -2.13 -5.66 32.79
C PRO A 300 -2.77 -4.38 32.21
N GLU A 301 -4.09 -4.41 32.01
CA GLU A 301 -4.85 -3.32 31.42
C GLU A 301 -4.91 -2.11 32.37
N ASP A 302 -4.22 -1.03 32.01
CA ASP A 302 -4.50 0.29 32.56
C ASP A 302 -5.32 1.09 31.54
N GLY A 303 -6.65 0.91 31.55
CA GLY A 303 -7.63 1.80 30.92
C GLY A 303 -7.51 1.97 29.40
N MET A 304 -7.73 0.90 28.63
CA MET A 304 -7.85 1.00 27.17
C MET A 304 -9.25 1.50 26.79
N GLU A 305 -9.33 2.52 25.92
CA GLU A 305 -10.62 2.96 25.37
C GLU A 305 -11.30 1.78 24.67
N ARG A 306 -12.60 1.59 24.95
CA ARG A 306 -13.44 0.60 24.28
C ARG A 306 -13.28 0.72 22.78
N VAL A 307 -12.84 -0.37 22.16
CA VAL A 307 -12.73 -0.53 20.70
C VAL A 307 -14.05 -0.07 20.08
N ARG A 308 -14.06 1.12 19.46
CA ARG A 308 -15.20 1.54 18.64
C ARG A 308 -15.19 0.69 17.39
N VAL A 309 -16.16 -0.20 17.30
CA VAL A 309 -16.45 -1.00 16.11
C VAL A 309 -16.74 -0.03 14.97
N LYS A 310 -15.77 0.19 14.09
CA LYS A 310 -16.06 0.71 12.76
C LYS A 310 -16.43 -0.48 11.91
N PHE A 311 -17.60 -0.43 11.31
CA PHE A 311 -17.99 -1.35 10.25
C PHE A 311 -16.91 -1.31 9.17
N GLN A 312 -16.47 -2.48 8.70
CA GLN A 312 -15.51 -2.59 7.59
C GLN A 312 -15.98 -1.69 6.44
N GLU A 313 -15.29 -0.58 6.22
CA GLU A 313 -15.30 0.06 4.91
C GLU A 313 -14.79 -1.01 3.94
N GLY A 314 -15.61 -1.38 2.96
CA GLY A 314 -15.43 -2.59 2.17
C GLY A 314 -13.98 -2.75 1.71
N LEU A 315 -13.40 -3.92 2.04
CA LEU A 315 -12.08 -4.38 1.60
C LEU A 315 -11.74 -3.76 0.25
N GLU A 316 -10.65 -3.00 0.19
CA GLU A 316 -10.16 -2.46 -1.06
C GLU A 316 -9.93 -3.65 -2.02
N GLY A 317 -10.86 -3.90 -2.94
CA GLY A 317 -10.99 -5.22 -3.58
C GLY A 317 -9.76 -5.72 -4.36
N LEU A 318 -9.98 -6.77 -5.17
CA LEU A 318 -8.95 -7.42 -6.00
C LEU A 318 -7.87 -6.50 -6.63
N PRO A 319 -8.17 -5.28 -7.13
CA PRO A 319 -7.14 -4.38 -7.65
C PRO A 319 -6.08 -3.93 -6.64
N SER A 320 -6.44 -3.64 -5.39
CA SER A 320 -5.47 -3.23 -4.36
C SER A 320 -4.57 -4.40 -3.97
N TYR A 321 -5.11 -5.62 -3.95
CA TYR A 321 -4.33 -6.83 -3.74
C TYR A 321 -3.30 -7.05 -4.85
N LEU A 322 -3.74 -7.06 -6.12
CA LEU A 322 -2.84 -7.30 -7.26
C LEU A 322 -1.81 -6.18 -7.47
N ALA A 323 -2.13 -4.94 -7.09
CA ALA A 323 -1.21 -3.81 -7.22
C ALA A 323 0.03 -3.91 -6.31
N GLY A 324 -0.03 -4.71 -5.24
CA GLY A 324 1.11 -4.91 -4.34
C GLY A 324 2.14 -5.91 -4.81
N PHE A 325 1.91 -6.64 -5.90
CA PHE A 325 2.80 -7.69 -6.39
C PHE A 325 3.39 -7.35 -7.77
N GLN A 326 4.66 -7.69 -7.95
CA GLN A 326 5.36 -7.53 -9.22
C GLN A 326 4.94 -8.63 -10.21
N THR A 327 4.03 -8.30 -11.12
CA THR A 327 3.53 -9.23 -12.15
C THR A 327 4.22 -9.07 -13.51
N ASN A 328 5.13 -8.10 -13.65
CA ASN A 328 5.87 -7.88 -14.88
C ASN A 328 6.98 -8.92 -15.07
N ALA A 329 7.46 -9.07 -16.30
CA ALA A 329 8.46 -10.07 -16.67
C ALA A 329 9.81 -9.78 -16.01
N THR A 330 10.02 -10.39 -14.85
CA THR A 330 11.34 -10.64 -14.26
C THR A 330 11.83 -12.00 -14.73
N SER A 331 13.14 -12.21 -14.78
CA SER A 331 13.73 -13.51 -15.14
C SER A 331 13.46 -14.60 -14.10
N ASP A 332 13.01 -14.22 -12.91
CA ASP A 332 12.71 -15.12 -11.80
C ASP A 332 11.21 -15.45 -11.76
N ASP A 333 10.89 -16.71 -11.47
CA ASP A 333 9.50 -17.20 -11.32
C ASP A 333 8.88 -16.79 -9.98
N THR A 334 9.69 -16.25 -9.06
CA THR A 334 9.25 -15.69 -7.78
C THR A 334 8.46 -14.40 -7.96
N ILE A 335 7.48 -14.19 -7.07
CA ILE A 335 6.65 -12.99 -7.03
C ILE A 335 7.07 -12.16 -5.82
N HIS A 336 7.65 -10.98 -6.08
CA HIS A 336 8.04 -10.04 -5.05
C HIS A 336 6.97 -8.97 -4.81
N LEU A 337 7.01 -8.35 -3.63
CA LEU A 337 6.23 -7.15 -3.35
C LEU A 337 6.76 -5.97 -4.16
N VAL A 338 5.87 -5.03 -4.48
CA VAL A 338 6.25 -3.76 -5.08
C VAL A 338 6.80 -2.86 -3.97
N ASP A 339 7.98 -2.27 -4.19
CA ASP A 339 8.56 -1.22 -3.35
C ASP A 339 7.73 0.08 -3.47
N THR A 340 6.51 0.05 -2.93
CA THR A 340 5.69 1.24 -2.77
C THR A 340 5.84 1.72 -1.34
N SER A 341 6.39 2.92 -1.17
CA SER A 341 6.43 3.71 0.07
C SER A 341 5.04 4.08 0.63
N VAL A 342 3.99 3.37 0.22
CA VAL A 342 2.58 3.62 0.54
C VAL A 342 2.06 2.41 1.33
N ASN A 343 2.20 2.49 2.64
CA ASN A 343 1.80 1.47 3.63
C ASN A 343 0.33 1.01 3.52
N GLN A 344 -0.56 1.76 2.87
CA GLN A 344 -2.01 1.49 2.85
C GLN A 344 -2.38 0.22 2.07
N ASN A 345 -1.74 -0.04 0.93
CA ASN A 345 -2.02 -1.26 0.16
C ASN A 345 -1.48 -2.51 0.89
N LEU A 346 -0.33 -2.39 1.57
CA LEU A 346 0.31 -3.51 2.27
C LEU A 346 -0.50 -3.96 3.49
N THR A 347 -1.10 -3.03 4.24
CA THR A 347 -2.00 -3.41 5.35
C THR A 347 -3.19 -4.19 4.82
N HIS A 348 -3.81 -3.74 3.72
CA HIS A 348 -4.92 -4.46 3.11
C HIS A 348 -4.50 -5.84 2.58
N ILE A 349 -3.38 -5.94 1.87
CA ILE A 349 -2.86 -7.22 1.38
C ILE A 349 -2.59 -8.16 2.57
N SER A 350 -2.00 -7.65 3.65
CA SER A 350 -1.71 -8.44 4.84
C SER A 350 -2.98 -8.95 5.53
N GLU A 351 -4.04 -8.14 5.59
CA GLU A 351 -5.34 -8.55 6.10
C GLU A 351 -5.98 -9.63 5.23
N VAL A 352 -5.86 -9.53 3.90
CA VAL A 352 -6.32 -10.57 2.98
C VAL A 352 -5.55 -11.87 3.17
N VAL A 353 -4.21 -11.80 3.15
CA VAL A 353 -3.33 -12.98 3.15
C VAL A 353 -3.35 -13.73 4.49
N CYS A 354 -3.39 -13.02 5.61
CA CYS A 354 -3.32 -13.60 6.95
C CYS A 354 -4.68 -13.65 7.68
N GLY A 355 -5.74 -13.09 7.10
CA GLY A 355 -7.08 -13.12 7.68
C GLY A 355 -7.76 -14.49 7.55
N GLY A 356 -8.42 -14.95 8.62
CA GLY A 356 -9.20 -16.19 8.62
C GLY A 356 -8.37 -17.49 8.67
N VAL A 357 -7.07 -17.40 8.98
CA VAL A 357 -6.16 -18.57 8.96
C VAL A 357 -6.33 -19.49 10.19
N GLN A 358 -7.00 -19.02 11.25
CA GLN A 358 -7.23 -19.82 12.46
C GLN A 358 -7.81 -21.19 12.12
N GLY A 359 -7.15 -22.25 12.59
CA GLY A 359 -7.53 -23.65 12.35
C GLY A 359 -7.21 -24.23 10.97
N ASN A 360 -6.78 -23.43 9.98
CA ASN A 360 -6.53 -23.87 8.60
C ASN A 360 -5.07 -23.62 8.14
N VAL A 361 -4.11 -23.62 9.08
CA VAL A 361 -2.71 -23.25 8.77
C VAL A 361 -2.09 -24.19 7.74
N ALA A 362 -2.34 -25.50 7.81
CA ALA A 362 -1.75 -26.48 6.88
C ALA A 362 -2.25 -26.31 5.43
N ASP A 363 -3.53 -25.99 5.24
CA ASP A 363 -4.06 -25.69 3.91
C ASP A 363 -3.48 -24.37 3.39
N TRP A 364 -3.34 -23.39 4.28
CA TRP A 364 -2.71 -22.11 3.96
C TRP A 364 -1.23 -22.29 3.59
N THR A 365 -0.47 -23.17 4.24
CA THR A 365 0.94 -23.41 3.89
C THR A 365 1.09 -23.94 2.47
N ASN A 366 0.23 -24.88 2.08
CA ASN A 366 0.25 -25.46 0.74
C ASN A 366 -0.12 -24.42 -0.31
N ALA A 367 -1.20 -23.66 -0.08
CA ALA A 367 -1.63 -22.59 -0.98
C ALA A 367 -0.58 -21.47 -1.09
N ALA A 368 0.09 -21.11 0.01
CA ALA A 368 1.15 -20.12 0.03
C ALA A 368 2.40 -20.60 -0.73
N ALA A 369 2.78 -21.87 -0.59
CA ALA A 369 3.88 -22.46 -1.35
C ALA A 369 3.59 -22.49 -2.86
N GLU A 370 2.36 -22.87 -3.25
CA GLU A 370 1.93 -22.91 -4.65
C GLU A 370 1.81 -21.51 -5.29
N SER A 371 1.55 -20.47 -4.47
CA SER A 371 1.42 -19.09 -4.93
C SER A 371 2.70 -18.53 -5.59
N GLY A 372 3.87 -19.09 -5.25
CA GLY A 372 5.17 -18.59 -5.73
C GLY A 372 5.53 -17.19 -5.25
N ILE A 373 4.84 -16.67 -4.23
CA ILE A 373 5.21 -15.42 -3.55
C ILE A 373 6.52 -15.66 -2.79
N ASP A 374 7.44 -14.69 -2.87
CA ASP A 374 8.70 -14.74 -2.15
C ASP A 374 8.45 -14.92 -0.64
N SER A 375 9.18 -15.84 -0.01
CA SER A 375 8.94 -16.21 1.38
C SER A 375 9.19 -15.05 2.34
N LEU A 376 10.14 -14.16 2.02
CA LEU A 376 10.38 -12.94 2.78
C LEU A 376 9.20 -11.96 2.65
N ALA A 377 8.60 -11.83 1.46
CA ALA A 377 7.37 -11.06 1.27
C ALA A 377 6.20 -11.60 2.08
N LEU A 378 6.01 -12.93 2.14
CA LEU A 378 4.98 -13.55 2.99
C LEU A 378 5.22 -13.26 4.48
N LEU A 379 6.48 -13.26 4.93
CA LEU A 379 6.83 -12.91 6.30
C LEU A 379 6.61 -11.42 6.60
N GLN A 380 6.94 -10.54 5.66
CA GLN A 380 6.65 -9.11 5.78
C GLN A 380 5.13 -8.87 5.92
N LEU A 381 4.31 -9.55 5.12
CA LEU A 381 2.85 -9.45 5.22
C LEU A 381 2.33 -10.00 6.55
N SER A 382 2.83 -11.14 7.03
CA SER A 382 2.39 -11.66 8.33
C SER A 382 2.78 -10.72 9.49
N LEU A 383 3.96 -10.11 9.44
CA LEU A 383 4.36 -9.08 10.42
C LEU A 383 3.52 -7.82 10.33
N ILE A 384 3.23 -7.32 9.13
CA ILE A 384 2.39 -6.12 8.94
C ILE A 384 0.98 -6.37 9.48
N SER A 385 0.39 -7.53 9.19
CA SER A 385 -0.94 -7.88 9.72
C SER A 385 -0.95 -7.93 11.25
N TRP A 386 0.11 -8.47 11.87
CA TRP A 386 0.27 -8.54 13.31
C TRP A 386 0.45 -7.15 13.95
N LEU A 387 1.34 -6.32 13.40
CA LEU A 387 1.69 -5.01 13.95
C LEU A 387 0.57 -3.96 13.76
N SER A 388 -0.29 -4.15 12.77
CA SER A 388 -1.42 -3.26 12.45
C SER A 388 -2.65 -3.50 13.32
N ARG A 389 -2.61 -4.47 14.24
CA ARG A 389 -3.73 -4.81 15.13
C ARG A 389 -4.06 -3.65 16.07
N ARG A 390 -5.37 -3.43 16.25
CA ARG A 390 -5.90 -2.39 17.15
C ARG A 390 -6.25 -2.91 18.55
N SER A 391 -6.44 -4.22 18.68
CA SER A 391 -6.73 -4.90 19.95
C SER A 391 -5.50 -5.64 20.46
N LEU A 392 -5.47 -5.91 21.77
CA LEU A 392 -4.50 -6.82 22.35
C LEU A 392 -4.65 -8.23 21.74
N PRO A 393 -3.54 -8.96 21.56
CA PRO A 393 -3.57 -10.31 21.04
C PRO A 393 -4.15 -11.29 22.07
N SER A 394 -4.98 -12.24 21.63
CA SER A 394 -5.29 -13.42 22.43
C SER A 394 -4.15 -14.46 22.36
N LEU A 395 -4.17 -15.44 23.27
CA LEU A 395 -3.22 -16.56 23.23
C LEU A 395 -3.36 -17.34 21.91
N ALA A 396 -4.59 -17.63 21.49
CA ALA A 396 -4.90 -18.30 20.23
C ALA A 396 -4.40 -17.51 19.00
N ASP A 397 -4.50 -16.18 19.01
CA ASP A 397 -3.96 -15.36 17.92
C ASP A 397 -2.43 -15.43 17.87
N THR A 398 -1.78 -15.45 19.03
CA THR A 398 -0.32 -15.52 19.13
C THR A 398 0.19 -16.88 18.66
N LEU A 399 -0.52 -17.96 18.99
CA LEU A 399 -0.24 -19.29 18.44
C LEU A 399 -0.47 -19.36 16.93
N THR A 400 -1.55 -18.77 16.42
CA THR A 400 -1.80 -18.74 14.97
C THR A 400 -0.71 -17.96 14.25
N PHE A 401 -0.27 -16.84 14.83
CA PHE A 401 0.85 -16.05 14.31
C PHE A 401 2.17 -16.82 14.34
N SER A 402 2.47 -17.55 15.42
CA SER A 402 3.70 -18.35 15.49
C SER A 402 3.70 -19.51 14.51
N GLN A 403 2.55 -20.14 14.29
CA GLN A 403 2.35 -21.15 13.26
C GLN A 403 2.53 -20.56 11.85
N LEU A 404 1.97 -19.38 11.58
CA LEU A 404 2.18 -18.66 10.31
C LEU A 404 3.68 -18.36 10.06
N VAL A 405 4.40 -17.83 11.05
CA VAL A 405 5.84 -17.56 10.92
C VAL A 405 6.61 -18.85 10.67
N THR A 406 6.31 -19.92 11.41
CA THR A 406 6.94 -21.25 11.22
C THR A 406 6.70 -21.78 9.81
N SER A 407 5.47 -21.68 9.32
CA SER A 407 5.07 -22.09 7.97
C SER A 407 5.81 -21.34 6.88
N VAL A 408 5.94 -20.02 7.01
CA VAL A 408 6.69 -19.19 6.06
C VAL A 408 8.19 -19.55 6.08
N CYS A 409 8.76 -19.79 7.26
CA CYS A 409 10.13 -20.26 7.38
C CYS A 409 10.34 -21.62 6.69
N ASN A 410 9.38 -22.55 6.84
CA ASN A 410 9.44 -23.86 6.17
C ASN A 410 9.40 -23.72 4.64
N ILE A 411 8.60 -22.79 4.11
CA ILE A 411 8.56 -22.46 2.67
C ILE A 411 9.90 -21.86 2.21
N ALA A 412 10.53 -21.02 3.04
CA ALA A 412 11.82 -20.40 2.74
C ALA A 412 13.00 -21.40 2.72
N GLY A 413 12.89 -22.50 3.48
CA GLY A 413 13.93 -23.53 3.59
C GLY A 413 15.28 -22.94 4.01
N ASN A 414 16.33 -23.24 3.24
CA ASN A 414 17.70 -22.83 3.58
C ASN A 414 17.93 -21.31 3.56
N ARG A 415 17.07 -20.52 2.91
CA ARG A 415 17.19 -19.05 2.86
C ARG A 415 17.06 -18.39 4.22
N VAL A 416 16.42 -19.05 5.18
CA VAL A 416 16.28 -18.56 6.57
C VAL A 416 17.63 -18.45 7.28
N GLN A 417 18.63 -19.23 6.86
CA GLN A 417 19.97 -19.20 7.44
C GLN A 417 20.79 -17.99 6.99
N GLU A 418 20.31 -17.22 6.01
CA GLU A 418 20.97 -15.99 5.59
C GLU A 418 20.80 -14.88 6.64
N PRO A 419 21.89 -14.25 7.12
CA PRO A 419 21.80 -13.24 8.19
C PRO A 419 20.99 -12.00 7.77
N ALA A 420 20.93 -11.72 6.45
CA ALA A 420 20.15 -10.63 5.89
C ALA A 420 18.63 -10.85 6.07
N TRP A 421 18.16 -12.11 6.05
CA TRP A 421 16.75 -12.46 6.09
C TRP A 421 16.10 -12.01 7.41
N TRP A 422 16.67 -12.41 8.55
CA TRP A 422 16.26 -11.92 9.86
C TRP A 422 16.64 -10.45 10.10
N GLY A 423 17.62 -9.92 9.36
CA GLY A 423 17.99 -8.49 9.40
C GLY A 423 16.82 -7.58 8.99
N GLU A 424 16.10 -7.92 7.93
CA GLU A 424 14.93 -7.16 7.47
C GLU A 424 13.77 -7.21 8.47
N VAL A 425 13.50 -8.40 9.03
CA VAL A 425 12.48 -8.59 10.07
C VAL A 425 12.76 -7.68 11.26
N ARG A 426 14.00 -7.67 11.74
CA ARG A 426 14.43 -6.82 12.86
C ARG A 426 14.28 -5.34 12.53
N SER A 427 14.55 -4.91 11.29
CA SER A 427 14.34 -3.53 10.86
C SER A 427 12.86 -3.13 10.96
N MET A 428 11.95 -3.96 10.44
CA MET A 428 10.50 -3.69 10.53
C MET A 428 10.02 -3.61 11.98
N LEU A 429 10.51 -4.49 12.86
CA LEU A 429 10.16 -4.47 14.28
C LEU A 429 10.71 -3.21 14.99
N ARG A 430 11.89 -2.71 14.61
CA ARG A 430 12.45 -1.44 15.13
C ARG A 430 11.64 -0.22 14.70
N ASP A 431 11.07 -0.25 13.50
CA ASP A 431 10.29 0.85 12.92
C ASP A 431 8.82 0.85 13.35
N SER A 432 8.34 -0.23 13.98
CA SER A 432 6.96 -0.38 14.41
C SER A 432 6.52 0.69 15.43
N VAL A 433 5.31 1.23 15.22
CA VAL A 433 4.64 2.20 16.12
C VAL A 433 3.86 1.50 17.24
N SER A 434 3.73 0.17 17.18
CA SER A 434 3.09 -0.67 18.20
C SER A 434 4.14 -1.50 18.96
N PRO A 435 4.88 -0.89 19.92
CA PRO A 435 6.06 -1.52 20.51
C PRO A 435 5.73 -2.81 21.27
N HIS A 436 4.57 -2.88 21.95
CA HIS A 436 4.14 -4.11 22.62
C HIS A 436 3.96 -5.29 21.64
N LEU A 437 3.26 -5.07 20.52
CA LEU A 437 3.09 -6.09 19.48
C LEU A 437 4.42 -6.47 18.84
N ALA A 438 5.36 -5.53 18.72
CA ALA A 438 6.70 -5.77 18.23
C ALA A 438 7.54 -6.64 19.19
N VAL A 439 7.39 -6.51 20.51
CA VAL A 439 8.04 -7.41 21.48
C VAL A 439 7.52 -8.83 21.30
N VAL A 440 6.19 -9.03 21.26
CA VAL A 440 5.59 -10.36 21.07
C VAL A 440 6.04 -10.98 19.75
N ALA A 441 6.03 -10.20 18.66
CA ALA A 441 6.50 -10.67 17.37
C ALA A 441 8.00 -11.02 17.39
N ALA A 442 8.84 -10.22 18.04
CA ALA A 442 10.26 -10.51 18.19
C ALA A 442 10.51 -11.80 18.99
N ALA A 443 9.74 -12.04 20.05
CA ALA A 443 9.82 -13.26 20.85
C ALA A 443 9.41 -14.49 20.03
N VAL A 444 8.32 -14.40 19.27
CA VAL A 444 7.87 -15.46 18.36
C VAL A 444 8.90 -15.73 17.27
N CYS A 445 9.43 -14.70 16.60
CA CYS A 445 10.46 -14.85 15.58
C CYS A 445 11.74 -15.48 16.15
N LYS A 446 12.17 -15.08 17.35
CA LYS A 446 13.31 -15.69 18.06
C LYS A 446 13.04 -17.18 18.34
N ALA A 447 11.87 -17.52 18.87
CA ALA A 447 11.51 -18.90 19.16
C ALA A 447 11.53 -19.77 17.90
N VAL A 448 10.94 -19.30 16.80
CA VAL A 448 10.97 -20.00 15.52
C VAL A 448 12.38 -20.11 14.94
N ALA A 449 13.21 -19.08 15.07
CA ALA A 449 14.61 -19.14 14.63
C ALA A 449 15.38 -20.24 15.38
N LEU A 450 15.20 -20.35 16.70
CA LEU A 450 15.86 -21.36 17.53
C LEU A 450 15.40 -22.78 17.19
N THR A 451 14.10 -23.01 16.97
CA THR A 451 13.60 -24.34 16.59
C THR A 451 14.13 -24.78 15.22
N LEU A 452 14.30 -23.84 14.28
CA LEU A 452 14.90 -24.11 12.97
C LEU A 452 16.40 -24.40 13.06
N GLU A 453 17.14 -23.67 13.90
CA GLU A 453 18.55 -23.96 14.16
C GLU A 453 18.72 -25.37 14.76
N GLU A 454 17.89 -25.74 15.73
CA GLU A 454 17.95 -27.06 16.38
C GLU A 454 17.60 -28.21 15.42
N THR A 455 16.55 -28.04 14.61
CA THR A 455 16.19 -29.04 13.59
C THR A 455 17.27 -29.18 12.53
N ALA A 456 17.89 -28.08 12.08
CA ALA A 456 19.05 -28.13 11.18
C ALA A 456 20.24 -28.86 11.82
N MET A 457 20.55 -28.62 13.09
CA MET A 457 21.62 -29.33 13.80
C MET A 457 21.34 -30.84 13.95
N MET A 458 20.09 -31.22 14.27
CA MET A 458 19.68 -32.62 14.36
C MET A 458 19.83 -33.33 13.01
N THR A 459 19.38 -32.72 11.91
CA THR A 459 19.54 -33.29 10.57
C THR A 459 21.01 -33.41 10.13
N ALA A 460 21.88 -32.47 10.52
CA ALA A 460 23.31 -32.53 10.25
C ALA A 460 24.02 -33.65 11.04
N SER A 461 23.59 -33.91 12.28
CA SER A 461 24.14 -34.98 13.13
C SER A 461 23.68 -36.38 12.74
N ALA A 462 22.55 -36.52 12.05
CA ALA A 462 22.00 -37.81 11.60
C ALA A 462 22.81 -38.47 10.45
N GLY A 463 23.72 -37.74 9.81
CA GLY A 463 24.60 -38.25 8.75
C GLY A 463 25.98 -38.76 9.23
N THR A 464 26.29 -38.61 10.52
CA THR A 464 27.53 -39.07 11.14
C THR A 464 27.20 -40.11 12.21
N ASP A 465 27.49 -41.39 11.92
CA ASP A 465 27.52 -42.47 12.92
C ASP A 465 28.65 -42.19 13.91
N ASP A 466 28.41 -41.30 14.88
CA ASP A 466 29.24 -41.20 16.08
C ASP A 466 28.34 -41.12 17.31
N SER A 467 28.35 -42.22 18.05
CA SER A 467 27.61 -42.50 19.28
C SER A 467 28.15 -41.75 20.52
N GLU A 468 28.73 -40.56 20.35
CA GLU A 468 29.39 -39.79 21.44
C GLU A 468 28.93 -38.32 21.58
N THR A 469 27.66 -37.99 21.34
CA THR A 469 27.15 -36.64 21.67
C THR A 469 25.80 -36.64 22.41
N LYS A 470 25.57 -37.61 23.30
CA LYS A 470 24.54 -37.49 24.34
C LYS A 470 25.11 -36.85 25.61
N SER A 471 25.41 -35.54 25.55
CA SER A 471 25.40 -34.59 26.68
C SER A 471 26.21 -33.32 26.37
N SER A 472 25.64 -32.43 25.56
CA SER A 472 26.00 -31.02 25.71
C SER A 472 24.86 -30.36 26.47
N ASP A 473 24.91 -30.41 27.81
CA ASP A 473 24.07 -29.61 28.73
C ASP A 473 24.41 -28.10 28.65
N TRP A 474 25.13 -27.67 27.61
CA TRP A 474 25.50 -26.29 27.37
C TRP A 474 24.56 -25.69 26.32
N GLU A 475 23.77 -24.70 26.74
CA GLU A 475 22.98 -23.88 25.83
C GLU A 475 23.93 -23.18 24.83
N LYS A 476 23.81 -23.51 23.54
CA LYS A 476 24.63 -22.86 22.50
C LYS A 476 24.09 -21.46 22.27
N VAL A 477 24.81 -20.47 22.78
CA VAL A 477 24.51 -19.05 22.54
C VAL A 477 24.99 -18.67 21.14
N THR A 478 24.07 -18.61 20.16
CA THR A 478 24.38 -18.12 18.81
C THR A 478 24.40 -16.60 18.77
N GLN A 479 25.19 -16.03 17.84
CA GLN A 479 25.20 -14.58 17.61
C GLN A 479 23.78 -14.07 17.29
N GLU A 480 23.01 -14.84 16.52
CA GLU A 480 21.63 -14.48 16.17
C GLU A 480 20.72 -14.48 17.42
N SER A 481 20.79 -15.49 18.29
CA SER A 481 20.06 -15.52 19.57
C SER A 481 20.37 -14.32 20.47
N CYS A 482 21.64 -13.91 20.55
CA CYS A 482 22.05 -12.70 21.27
C CYS A 482 21.44 -11.43 20.66
N THR A 483 21.44 -11.30 19.33
CA THR A 483 20.88 -10.13 18.66
C THR A 483 19.37 -10.01 18.82
N TRP A 484 18.65 -11.14 18.83
CA TRP A 484 17.23 -11.18 19.15
C TRP A 484 16.96 -10.79 20.59
N SER A 485 17.71 -11.33 21.54
CA SER A 485 17.56 -11.02 22.96
C SER A 485 17.81 -9.54 23.26
N LEU A 486 18.82 -8.94 22.62
CA LEU A 486 19.08 -7.51 22.70
C LEU A 486 17.94 -6.69 22.11
N LEU A 487 17.39 -7.09 20.96
CA LEU A 487 16.26 -6.40 20.34
C LEU A 487 15.00 -6.48 21.21
N ILE A 488 14.69 -7.65 21.77
CA ILE A 488 13.54 -7.86 22.67
C ILE A 488 13.65 -6.93 23.87
N SER A 489 14.81 -6.90 24.55
CA SER A 489 15.04 -5.99 25.69
C SER A 489 14.87 -4.51 25.30
N GLN A 490 15.39 -4.10 24.14
CA GLN A 490 15.22 -2.72 23.65
C GLN A 490 13.76 -2.40 23.29
N LEU A 491 13.00 -3.36 22.79
CA LEU A 491 11.57 -3.19 22.48
C LEU A 491 10.72 -3.19 23.75
N GLU A 492 11.06 -3.98 24.77
CA GLU A 492 10.42 -3.98 26.10
C GLU A 492 10.57 -2.61 26.77
N ASP A 493 11.77 -2.03 26.71
CA ASP A 493 12.06 -0.67 27.16
C ASP A 493 11.15 0.37 26.50
N VAL A 494 11.00 0.30 25.18
CA VAL A 494 10.13 1.21 24.41
C VAL A 494 8.65 0.93 24.67
N ALA A 495 8.26 -0.33 24.84
CA ALA A 495 6.89 -0.73 25.16
C ALA A 495 6.48 -0.22 26.55
N LEU A 496 7.38 -0.29 27.54
CA LEU A 496 7.17 0.26 28.87
C LEU A 496 7.01 1.78 28.86
N ILE A 497 7.88 2.50 28.14
CA ILE A 497 7.73 3.95 27.97
C ILE A 497 6.40 4.25 27.28
N SER A 498 6.09 3.56 26.18
CA SER A 498 4.87 3.80 25.42
C SER A 498 3.61 3.51 26.21
N SER A 499 3.60 2.51 27.09
CA SER A 499 2.42 2.18 27.91
C SER A 499 2.16 3.25 28.96
N VAL A 500 3.21 3.77 29.62
CA VAL A 500 3.09 4.83 30.62
C VAL A 500 2.68 6.17 29.99
N LEU A 501 3.32 6.53 28.86
CA LEU A 501 3.11 7.83 28.22
C LEU A 501 1.79 7.92 27.43
N ARG A 502 1.17 6.79 27.04
CA ARG A 502 -0.08 6.79 26.26
C ARG A 502 -1.23 7.50 27.00
N HIS A 503 -1.25 7.44 28.33
CA HIS A 503 -2.28 8.07 29.14
C HIS A 503 -1.78 9.36 29.78
N LYS A 504 -2.50 10.45 29.53
CA LYS A 504 -2.24 11.73 30.20
C LYS A 504 -2.43 11.55 31.72
N PRO A 505 -1.51 12.06 32.57
CA PRO A 505 -1.73 12.11 34.01
C PRO A 505 -3.00 12.93 34.33
N VAL A 506 -3.79 12.45 35.29
CA VAL A 506 -4.99 13.16 35.73
C VAL A 506 -4.56 14.42 36.48
N CYS A 507 -4.92 15.60 35.97
CA CYS A 507 -4.70 16.86 36.71
C CYS A 507 -5.61 16.87 37.94
N SER A 508 -5.03 17.12 39.11
CA SER A 508 -5.78 17.39 40.34
C SER A 508 -6.77 18.55 40.12
N LYS A 509 -7.90 18.54 40.85
CA LYS A 509 -8.90 19.64 40.84
C LYS A 509 -8.28 21.00 41.21
N THR A 510 -7.16 20.98 41.91
CA THR A 510 -6.32 22.13 42.26
C THR A 510 -4.87 21.80 41.91
N PRO A 511 -4.43 21.99 40.66
CA PRO A 511 -3.07 21.68 40.25
C PRO A 511 -2.09 22.68 40.88
N THR A 512 -0.96 22.20 41.39
CA THR A 512 0.05 23.06 42.04
C THR A 512 0.87 23.84 41.00
N LEU A 513 1.08 23.26 39.82
CA LEU A 513 1.66 23.90 38.66
C LEU A 513 0.68 23.92 37.48
N TYR A 514 0.91 24.84 36.54
CA TYR A 514 0.12 24.92 35.32
C TYR A 514 0.24 23.63 34.48
N CYS A 515 -0.88 22.94 34.21
CA CYS A 515 -0.86 21.72 33.39
C CYS A 515 -0.63 22.06 31.90
N LEU A 516 0.47 21.56 31.31
CA LEU A 516 0.73 21.71 29.87
C LEU A 516 -0.22 20.87 29.00
N PRO A 517 -0.49 21.28 27.74
CA PRO A 517 -1.16 20.42 26.77
C PRO A 517 -0.30 19.19 26.49
N TYR A 518 -0.94 18.04 26.26
CA TYR A 518 -0.26 16.77 26.05
C TYR A 518 -0.89 16.00 24.90
N ASP A 519 -0.05 15.73 23.90
CA ASP A 519 -0.37 14.83 22.79
C ASP A 519 0.50 13.58 22.94
N PRO A 520 -0.10 12.37 22.99
CA PRO A 520 0.65 11.13 23.18
C PRO A 520 1.58 10.89 21.98
N PRO A 521 2.89 10.65 22.21
CA PRO A 521 3.85 10.47 21.13
C PRO A 521 3.71 9.09 20.46
N GLU A 522 3.86 9.05 19.13
CA GLU A 522 4.09 7.81 18.39
C GLU A 522 5.56 7.37 18.57
N LEU A 523 5.76 6.25 19.26
CA LEU A 523 7.08 5.76 19.64
C LEU A 523 7.40 4.47 18.90
N SER A 524 8.56 4.48 18.24
CA SER A 524 9.25 3.30 17.70
C SER A 524 10.67 3.28 18.23
N LEU A 525 11.32 2.11 18.24
CA LEU A 525 12.71 2.00 18.67
C LEU A 525 13.63 2.84 17.78
N GLN A 526 13.37 2.89 16.47
CA GLN A 526 14.07 3.76 15.53
C GLN A 526 13.90 5.25 15.87
N ASN A 527 12.70 5.69 16.25
CA ASN A 527 12.45 7.08 16.67
C ASN A 527 13.22 7.45 17.94
N VAL A 528 13.33 6.52 18.89
CA VAL A 528 14.09 6.74 20.13
C VAL A 528 15.59 6.81 19.83
N CYS A 529 16.12 5.89 19.02
CA CYS A 529 17.53 5.86 18.64
C CYS A 529 17.95 7.10 17.82
N SER A 530 17.11 7.55 16.88
CA SER A 530 17.41 8.70 16.02
C SER A 530 17.40 10.05 16.77
N LYS A 531 16.55 10.22 17.77
CA LYS A 531 16.51 11.43 18.63
C LYS A 531 17.66 11.49 19.64
N GLY A 532 18.41 10.41 19.81
CA GLY A 532 19.60 10.36 20.65
C GLY A 532 19.33 10.30 22.15
N ARG A 533 20.39 10.49 22.94
CA ARG A 533 20.45 10.15 24.38
C ARG A 533 19.46 10.92 25.27
N GLY A 534 18.97 12.09 24.84
CA GLY A 534 18.03 12.92 25.60
C GLY A 534 16.56 12.57 25.41
N CYS A 535 16.22 11.72 24.42
CA CYS A 535 14.84 11.48 23.99
C CYS A 535 13.91 11.03 25.13
N VAL A 536 14.32 10.03 25.91
CA VAL A 536 13.51 9.49 27.03
C VAL A 536 13.24 10.58 28.08
N SER A 537 14.26 11.35 28.45
CA SER A 537 14.13 12.42 29.46
C SER A 537 13.19 13.54 29.01
N GLU A 538 13.19 13.87 27.71
CA GLU A 538 12.31 14.87 27.10
C GLU A 538 10.84 14.38 27.06
N LEU A 539 10.63 13.14 26.62
CA LEU A 539 9.29 12.53 26.54
C LEU A 539 8.63 12.42 27.91
N VAL A 540 9.37 11.94 28.92
CA VAL A 540 8.86 11.83 30.29
C VAL A 540 8.65 13.22 30.91
N ALA A 541 9.53 14.19 30.64
CA ALA A 541 9.34 15.57 31.11
C ALA A 541 8.04 16.20 30.59
N ARG A 542 7.71 16.01 29.30
CA ARG A 542 6.43 16.47 28.73
C ARG A 542 5.23 15.84 29.40
N TRP A 543 5.30 14.53 29.63
CA TRP A 543 4.23 13.80 30.30
C TRP A 543 4.05 14.27 31.75
N VAL A 544 5.12 14.38 32.54
CA VAL A 544 5.05 14.88 33.93
C VAL A 544 4.54 16.34 33.97
N ALA A 545 5.02 17.20 33.09
CA ALA A 545 4.59 18.61 33.03
C ALA A 545 3.10 18.76 32.69
N SER A 546 2.51 17.78 32.00
CA SER A 546 1.07 17.79 31.70
C SER A 546 0.18 17.45 32.90
N GLY A 547 0.74 16.86 33.96
CA GLY A 547 0.03 16.52 35.21
C GLY A 547 0.03 17.62 36.27
N GLY A 548 0.81 18.69 36.09
CA GLY A 548 0.85 19.83 37.02
C GLY A 548 1.30 19.47 38.45
N LEU A 549 2.18 18.47 38.57
CA LEU A 549 2.70 17.97 39.86
C LEU A 549 3.67 18.97 40.52
N GLU A 550 3.75 18.93 41.84
CA GLU A 550 4.71 19.74 42.60
C GLU A 550 6.14 19.19 42.41
N PRO A 551 7.15 20.03 42.10
CA PRO A 551 8.49 19.53 41.76
C PRO A 551 9.21 18.79 42.89
N THR A 552 8.89 19.08 44.16
CA THR A 552 9.48 18.42 45.34
C THR A 552 9.04 16.96 45.48
N LEU A 553 7.84 16.62 45.00
CA LEU A 553 7.31 15.25 44.98
C LEU A 553 8.03 14.35 43.95
N LEU A 554 8.74 14.97 42.99
CA LEU A 554 9.51 14.25 41.98
C LEU A 554 10.89 13.82 42.49
N LEU A 555 11.39 14.36 43.60
CA LEU A 555 12.70 13.96 44.13
C LEU A 555 12.63 12.55 44.75
N GLU A 556 13.58 11.67 44.43
CA GLU A 556 13.68 10.38 45.15
C GLU A 556 14.25 10.56 46.56
N THR A 557 15.10 11.57 46.76
CA THR A 557 15.74 11.87 48.05
C THR A 557 14.72 12.17 49.16
N SER A 558 13.55 12.71 48.82
CA SER A 558 12.47 12.95 49.78
C SER A 558 11.72 11.66 50.16
N ARG A 559 11.69 10.64 49.28
CA ARG A 559 10.99 9.37 49.49
C ARG A 559 11.77 8.34 50.31
N VAL A 560 13.10 8.33 50.18
CA VAL A 560 13.94 7.45 51.01
C VAL A 560 13.92 7.90 52.48
N SER A 561 13.71 9.19 52.76
CA SER A 561 13.56 9.69 54.13
C SER A 561 12.29 9.18 54.86
N SER A 562 11.28 8.71 54.11
CA SER A 562 10.02 8.16 54.67
C SER A 562 10.00 6.62 54.82
N CYS A 563 11.05 5.90 54.40
CA CYS A 563 11.15 4.45 54.57
C CYS A 563 12.55 4.08 55.09
N SER A 564 12.78 4.28 56.38
CA SER A 564 13.82 3.56 57.12
C SER A 564 13.18 2.33 57.78
N PRO A 565 13.70 1.11 57.59
CA PRO A 565 13.27 -0.05 58.36
C PRO A 565 13.88 0.02 59.77
N GLU A 566 13.04 0.06 60.80
CA GLU A 566 13.44 -0.30 62.15
C GLU A 566 13.82 -1.79 62.16
N SER A 567 15.09 -2.10 62.44
CA SER A 567 15.53 -3.17 63.36
C SER A 567 17.01 -3.49 63.15
N GLU A 568 17.91 -2.72 63.77
CA GLU A 568 19.19 -3.26 64.24
C GLU A 568 19.13 -3.36 65.76
N ARG A 569 19.09 -4.61 66.22
CA ARG A 569 19.18 -4.98 67.63
C ARG A 569 20.61 -4.72 68.13
N SER A 570 20.71 -3.80 69.08
CA SER A 570 21.47 -3.91 70.33
C SER A 570 22.89 -4.49 70.30
N GLY A 571 23.88 -3.62 70.45
CA GLY A 571 25.18 -3.88 71.08
C GLY A 571 25.50 -2.73 72.04
N SER A 572 25.76 -3.05 73.30
CA SER A 572 25.73 -2.17 74.47
C SER A 572 26.92 -1.20 74.64
N ALA A 573 26.60 -0.08 75.29
CA ALA A 573 27.38 0.66 76.30
C ALA A 573 28.55 1.56 75.85
N GLY A 574 28.40 2.86 76.15
CA GLY A 574 29.48 3.86 76.11
C GLY A 574 28.96 5.29 76.17
N VAL A 575 28.60 5.75 77.37
CA VAL A 575 28.17 7.11 77.71
C VAL A 575 29.25 8.14 77.34
N GLY A 576 28.85 9.26 76.70
CA GLY A 576 29.71 10.41 76.48
C GLY A 576 28.97 11.57 75.81
N VAL A 577 28.33 12.41 76.60
CA VAL A 577 27.71 13.68 76.21
C VAL A 577 28.77 14.66 75.69
N VAL A 578 28.54 15.27 74.52
CA VAL A 578 28.93 16.67 74.26
C VAL A 578 27.82 17.34 73.46
N GLU A 579 27.18 18.31 74.12
CA GLU A 579 26.24 19.29 73.57
C GLU A 579 26.89 20.15 72.48
N GLY A 580 26.10 20.58 71.50
CA GLY A 580 26.40 21.76 70.71
C GLY A 580 26.38 21.57 69.19
N GLN A 581 25.21 21.32 68.62
CA GLN A 581 24.89 21.79 67.28
C GLN A 581 23.40 22.13 67.21
N THR A 582 23.10 23.42 67.26
CA THR A 582 21.81 24.00 66.94
C THR A 582 21.47 23.66 65.50
N LEU A 583 20.66 22.61 65.30
CA LEU A 583 19.95 22.39 64.06
C LEU A 583 18.81 23.40 64.01
N SER A 584 18.94 24.38 63.12
CA SER A 584 17.86 25.27 62.71
C SER A 584 16.73 24.45 62.11
N ALA A 585 15.70 24.19 62.91
CA ALA A 585 14.41 23.70 62.46
C ALA A 585 13.69 24.82 61.69
N GLU A 586 13.93 24.89 60.38
CA GLU A 586 13.05 25.63 59.48
C GLU A 586 12.69 24.75 58.28
N CYS A 587 11.39 24.72 57.98
CA CYS A 587 10.72 23.95 56.92
C CYS A 587 10.51 22.45 57.16
N GLY A 588 9.78 22.11 58.22
CA GLY A 588 8.82 21.02 58.10
C GLY A 588 7.62 21.52 57.29
N GLU A 589 7.62 21.32 55.97
CA GLU A 589 6.38 21.42 55.20
C GLU A 589 5.49 20.25 55.62
N GLU A 590 4.35 20.57 56.25
CA GLU A 590 3.29 19.61 56.55
C GLU A 590 2.98 18.81 55.28
N ALA A 591 3.11 17.49 55.35
CA ALA A 591 2.84 16.58 54.24
C ALA A 591 1.39 16.75 53.78
N ARG A 592 1.17 17.48 52.69
CA ARG A 592 -0.14 17.56 52.04
C ARG A 592 -0.55 16.15 51.61
N PRO A 593 -1.81 15.73 51.85
CA PRO A 593 -2.27 14.43 51.38
C PRO A 593 -2.18 14.40 49.84
N THR A 594 -1.28 13.58 49.31
CA THR A 594 -1.20 13.30 47.88
C THR A 594 -2.48 12.60 47.46
N SER A 595 -3.17 13.10 46.43
CA SER A 595 -4.38 12.43 45.93
C SER A 595 -4.03 11.07 45.31
N ASP A 596 -4.94 10.10 45.35
CA ASP A 596 -4.76 8.77 44.75
C ASP A 596 -4.23 8.82 43.30
N ASP A 597 -4.67 9.80 42.51
CA ASP A 597 -4.21 10.01 41.13
C ASP A 597 -2.76 10.48 41.01
N GLN A 598 -2.28 11.26 41.98
CA GLN A 598 -0.88 11.70 42.05
C GLN A 598 0.02 10.53 42.45
N VAL A 599 -0.45 9.68 43.38
CA VAL A 599 0.26 8.45 43.77
C VAL A 599 0.44 7.54 42.56
N ARG A 600 -0.63 7.26 41.79
CA ARG A 600 -0.55 6.46 40.56
C ARG A 600 0.45 7.01 39.54
N THR A 601 0.45 8.33 39.33
CA THR A 601 1.39 8.98 38.40
C THR A 601 2.84 8.80 38.86
N LEU A 602 3.07 8.91 40.17
CA LEU A 602 4.40 8.76 40.76
C LEU A 602 4.86 7.31 40.80
N ASP A 603 3.95 6.35 40.99
CA ASP A 603 4.24 4.92 40.90
C ASP A 603 4.70 4.55 39.49
N ARG A 604 3.98 5.02 38.46
CA ARG A 604 4.38 4.86 37.05
C ARG A 604 5.74 5.49 36.77
N LEU A 605 6.01 6.69 37.31
CA LEU A 605 7.33 7.32 37.18
C LEU A 605 8.43 6.50 37.86
N SER A 606 8.15 5.88 39.02
CA SER A 606 9.12 5.03 39.73
C SER A 606 9.49 3.79 38.90
N VAL A 607 8.53 3.20 38.18
CA VAL A 607 8.77 2.09 37.25
C VAL A 607 9.70 2.55 36.12
N LEU A 608 9.42 3.72 35.52
CA LEU A 608 10.29 4.28 34.48
C LEU A 608 11.70 4.60 35.00
N ARG A 609 11.84 5.08 36.24
CA ARG A 609 13.15 5.37 36.85
C ARG A 609 14.00 4.13 37.09
N ARG A 610 13.37 3.02 37.48
CA ARG A 610 14.06 1.73 37.62
C ARG A 610 14.66 1.28 36.29
N GLN A 611 13.94 1.49 35.18
CA GLN A 611 14.40 1.12 33.85
C GLN A 611 15.38 2.12 33.23
N PHE A 612 15.20 3.43 33.48
CA PHE A 612 16.01 4.51 32.91
C PHE A 612 16.64 5.42 33.98
N PRO A 613 17.52 4.89 34.85
CA PRO A 613 18.02 5.62 36.03
C PRO A 613 18.83 6.86 35.66
N TYR A 614 19.61 6.80 34.58
CA TYR A 614 20.43 7.94 34.14
C TYR A 614 19.63 9.01 33.41
N SER A 615 18.66 8.61 32.58
CA SER A 615 17.82 9.56 31.82
C SER A 615 16.81 10.28 32.72
N LEU A 616 16.36 9.62 33.79
CA LEU A 616 15.34 10.13 34.70
C LEU A 616 15.89 10.50 36.09
N ALA A 617 17.21 10.64 36.20
CA ALA A 617 17.86 11.20 37.38
C ALA A 617 17.23 12.56 37.75
N ASP A 618 17.05 12.82 39.04
CA ASP A 618 16.28 13.97 39.55
C ASP A 618 16.65 15.30 38.90
N SER A 619 17.95 15.59 38.80
CA SER A 619 18.43 16.83 38.17
C SER A 619 18.12 16.89 36.68
N VAL A 620 18.26 15.77 35.95
CA VAL A 620 18.03 15.68 34.51
C VAL A 620 16.55 15.85 34.20
N LEU A 621 15.67 15.15 34.93
CA LEU A 621 14.23 15.24 34.74
C LEU A 621 13.72 16.65 35.06
N LEU A 622 14.10 17.24 36.19
CA LEU A 622 13.68 18.59 36.57
C LEU A 622 14.21 19.68 35.63
N ALA A 623 15.43 19.51 35.10
CA ALA A 623 15.98 20.40 34.09
C ALA A 623 15.15 20.35 32.79
N ASN A 624 14.79 19.16 32.32
CA ASN A 624 13.95 19.00 31.14
C ASN A 624 12.52 19.51 31.36
N ILE A 625 11.92 19.28 32.54
CA ILE A 625 10.59 19.83 32.89
C ILE A 625 10.64 21.37 32.86
N THR A 626 11.67 21.97 33.48
CA THR A 626 11.90 23.42 33.45
C THR A 626 11.97 23.92 32.01
N TRP A 627 12.70 23.21 31.15
CA TRP A 627 12.88 23.57 29.75
C TRP A 627 11.57 23.51 28.96
N GLU A 628 10.76 22.47 29.14
CA GLU A 628 9.45 22.35 28.47
C GLU A 628 8.51 23.51 28.83
N TYR A 629 8.45 23.92 30.10
CA TYR A 629 7.69 25.11 30.51
C TYR A 629 8.19 26.40 29.85
N ILE A 630 9.51 26.57 29.73
CA ILE A 630 10.11 27.74 29.08
C ILE A 630 9.84 27.74 27.57
N LEU A 631 9.87 26.58 26.92
CA LEU A 631 9.54 26.48 25.49
C LEU A 631 8.09 26.89 25.25
N VAL A 632 7.15 26.45 26.08
CA VAL A 632 5.73 26.86 25.98
C VAL A 632 5.58 28.36 26.25
N TRP A 633 6.19 28.87 27.31
CA TRP A 633 6.19 30.31 27.60
C TRP A 633 6.77 31.15 26.46
N SER A 634 7.85 30.68 25.82
CA SER A 634 8.50 31.41 24.73
C SER A 634 7.61 31.59 23.50
N LYS A 635 6.64 30.68 23.31
CA LYS A 635 5.61 30.74 22.27
C LYS A 635 4.42 31.62 22.69
N GLN A 636 4.07 31.63 23.98
CA GLN A 636 2.95 32.38 24.56
C GLN A 636 3.41 33.21 25.77
N VAL A 637 4.04 34.35 25.48
CA VAL A 637 4.73 35.18 26.49
C VAL A 637 3.76 35.76 27.53
N ASP A 638 2.50 35.97 27.15
CA ASP A 638 1.46 36.53 28.01
C ASP A 638 1.06 35.57 29.16
N GLN A 639 1.34 34.28 29.01
CA GLN A 639 1.00 33.27 30.00
C GLN A 639 2.07 33.14 31.09
N LEU A 640 2.12 34.12 32.00
CA LEU A 640 3.12 34.18 33.08
C LEU A 640 3.12 32.97 34.03
N GLN A 641 2.01 32.23 34.11
CA GLN A 641 1.90 31.01 34.90
C GLN A 641 2.88 29.91 34.44
N THR A 642 3.18 29.83 33.13
CA THR A 642 4.16 28.86 32.60
C THR A 642 5.59 29.25 32.96
N LEU A 643 5.92 30.54 32.92
CA LEU A 643 7.20 31.07 33.38
C LEU A 643 7.38 30.86 34.90
N GLN A 644 6.32 31.10 35.69
CA GLN A 644 6.34 30.84 37.12
C GLN A 644 6.59 29.34 37.40
N ALA A 645 5.90 28.44 36.69
CA ALA A 645 6.11 27.00 36.81
C ALA A 645 7.55 26.59 36.46
N ALA A 646 8.13 27.14 35.38
CA ALA A 646 9.53 26.91 35.03
C ALA A 646 10.49 27.32 36.17
N ILE A 647 10.31 28.51 36.74
CA ILE A 647 11.15 29.00 37.84
C ILE A 647 10.99 28.11 39.09
N THR A 648 9.77 27.65 39.40
CA THR A 648 9.52 26.73 40.52
C THR A 648 10.27 25.41 40.32
N CYS A 649 10.21 24.80 39.14
CA CYS A 649 10.96 23.58 38.81
C CYS A 649 12.48 23.80 38.91
N LEU A 650 12.98 24.92 38.37
CA LEU A 650 14.40 25.26 38.35
C LEU A 650 14.98 25.43 39.76
N ARG A 651 14.19 25.97 40.69
CA ARG A 651 14.61 26.15 42.09
C ARG A 651 14.91 24.81 42.77
N VAL A 652 14.15 23.77 42.44
CA VAL A 652 14.21 22.44 43.05
C VAL A 652 15.30 21.55 42.43
N VAL A 653 15.88 21.91 41.28
CA VAL A 653 16.97 21.14 40.64
C VAL A 653 18.14 20.94 41.62
N PRO A 654 18.48 19.69 42.00
CA PRO A 654 19.51 19.42 43.01
C PRO A 654 20.93 19.77 42.56
N SER A 655 21.28 19.48 41.30
CA SER A 655 22.62 19.74 40.77
C SER A 655 22.84 21.23 40.50
N PRO A 656 23.78 21.90 41.20
CA PRO A 656 24.03 23.34 41.02
C PRO A 656 24.60 23.64 39.62
N HIS A 657 25.41 22.74 39.07
CA HIS A 657 25.99 22.89 37.73
C HIS A 657 24.91 22.86 36.65
N LEU A 658 24.01 21.87 36.71
CA LEU A 658 22.94 21.74 35.73
C LEU A 658 21.93 22.89 35.88
N LYS A 659 21.60 23.27 37.11
CA LYS A 659 20.76 24.44 37.42
C LYS A 659 21.34 25.71 36.82
N HIS A 660 22.64 25.98 37.02
CA HIS A 660 23.31 27.13 36.42
C HIS A 660 23.29 27.07 34.88
N GLY A 661 23.57 25.91 34.29
CA GLY A 661 23.51 25.70 32.84
C GLY A 661 22.13 26.02 32.26
N VAL A 662 21.06 25.49 32.87
CA VAL A 662 19.68 25.75 32.47
C VAL A 662 19.32 27.23 32.66
N CYS A 663 19.69 27.86 33.78
CA CYS A 663 19.52 29.31 33.98
C CYS A 663 20.18 30.13 32.86
N SER A 664 21.43 29.79 32.51
CA SER A 664 22.19 30.48 31.48
C SER A 664 21.55 30.33 30.10
N LEU A 665 21.09 29.12 29.76
CA LEU A 665 20.36 28.86 28.51
C LEU A 665 19.03 29.61 28.45
N MET A 666 18.24 29.58 29.52
CA MET A 666 16.99 30.33 29.62
C MET A 666 17.20 31.83 29.44
N TRP A 667 18.24 32.38 30.09
CA TRP A 667 18.61 33.78 29.97
C TRP A 667 19.00 34.14 28.55
N THR A 668 19.96 33.40 27.98
CA THR A 668 20.53 33.71 26.67
C THR A 668 19.55 33.51 25.52
N MET A 669 18.75 32.44 25.54
CA MET A 669 17.85 32.10 24.42
C MET A 669 16.50 32.81 24.47
N HIS A 670 15.89 32.95 25.66
CA HIS A 670 14.50 33.37 25.75
C HIS A 670 14.29 34.69 26.49
N LEU A 671 15.09 35.01 27.51
CA LEU A 671 14.85 36.19 28.35
C LEU A 671 15.62 37.44 27.92
N ARG A 672 16.90 37.33 27.53
CA ARG A 672 17.80 38.48 27.30
C ARG A 672 17.23 39.49 26.31
N ALA A 673 16.87 39.05 25.11
CA ALA A 673 16.37 39.96 24.06
C ALA A 673 15.04 40.62 24.46
N ARG A 674 14.17 39.89 25.17
CA ARG A 674 12.89 40.40 25.67
C ARG A 674 13.11 41.41 26.79
N PHE A 675 13.99 41.12 27.74
CA PHE A 675 14.37 42.01 28.82
C PHE A 675 14.98 43.33 28.31
N GLU A 676 15.91 43.25 27.36
CA GLU A 676 16.48 44.44 26.69
C GLU A 676 15.39 45.28 26.01
N SER A 677 14.42 44.62 25.35
CA SER A 677 13.30 45.29 24.70
C SER A 677 12.37 45.97 25.71
N THR A 678 12.07 45.32 26.84
CA THR A 678 11.28 45.89 27.93
C THR A 678 11.98 47.10 28.54
N ILE A 679 13.30 47.04 28.77
CA ILE A 679 14.08 48.20 29.25
C ILE A 679 14.00 49.35 28.25
N ARG A 680 14.18 49.08 26.95
CA ARG A 680 14.05 50.10 25.90
C ARG A 680 12.65 50.71 25.87
N LEU A 681 11.60 49.90 26.07
CA LEU A 681 10.22 50.37 26.16
C LEU A 681 10.02 51.28 27.38
N ILE A 682 10.48 50.87 28.56
CA ILE A 682 10.43 51.67 29.80
C ILE A 682 11.12 53.02 29.58
N ASN A 683 12.31 53.01 28.99
CA ASN A 683 13.08 54.22 28.70
C ASN A 683 12.41 55.12 27.64
N LYS A 684 11.70 54.53 26.67
CA LYS A 684 11.01 55.26 25.59
C LYS A 684 9.67 55.83 26.04
N VAL A 685 8.92 55.11 26.87
CA VAL A 685 7.59 55.51 27.35
C VAL A 685 7.71 56.50 28.51
N GLY A 686 8.84 56.52 29.23
CA GLY A 686 9.21 57.62 30.12
C GLY A 686 8.09 58.01 31.08
N LYS A 687 7.81 57.11 32.05
CA LYS A 687 6.77 57.11 33.10
C LYS A 687 5.69 56.05 32.86
N VAL A 688 5.75 54.99 33.69
CA VAL A 688 4.54 54.37 34.24
C VAL A 688 4.32 55.03 35.59
#